data_AF-A0A954D022-F1
#
_entry.id   AF-A0A954D022-F1
#
_cell.length_a   1.000
_cell.length_b   1.000
_cell.length_c   1.000
_cell.angle_alpha   90.00
_cell.angle_beta   90.00
_cell.angle_gamma   90.00
#
_symmetry.space_group_name_H-M   'P 1'
#
loop_
_entity.id
_entity.type
_entity.pdbx_description
1 polymer ?
#
loop_
_entity_poly.entity_id
_entity_poly.type
_entity_poly.pdbx_seq_one_letter_code
_entity_poly.pdbx_strand_id
1 'polypeptide(L)'
;MTNRIARGVSWLFAATWMFGGVAAQQKPGSQSGVLDSVREAEALLQKGEKERAAQLLRSCRSRTGEVPDTMRRAIEDSIAAMLERADPHGADLKSAEQRAADAFLDLAKTYRVRKWYRTSLRMVREAERYDGSRIGEALHSLKVMAPRLFAKTTPAPVASSEAAGPRDQLADAVIRDEYAQGWKITKQTITSPRVPDKPSSNLALLFDKPTHGDGEVGIDVKWSDAEGQVGMLFGATDYNEYFMYYIDYYGDGRGIATVSSWSGEVFKKLSSVEFHSPKVFKDRWNRLAVRVDGTTATLLLAGETVHTVTLPSAPRGRIGLTIGVAAPGKSPVEFRGLQVKSPAELAREKAQAAAARLRAKEDPHQRAATEQIAAAEDSLNAKQPEEAFLAVLEAGPHVPRVRSAAVRSALQQSILTLCKRSNRVFKQHRDAYTKAAKALLGAANSYTAGGWHTTARELLVRARELDAEVPTAALAANDKAMEPILAKLHGHRPEPQVAADTEQITKWFQGGREPYGKAGWTFDAVSARPTSQPSRRSGAVLLSTRKVGKAANVTLQIKTGDVVSTAGVVFGAKSKFHYHLLTIDHEPKLRATFVQVYKWNGSEHLKVGPQLQLRFTPEARAQWMTLGLAFDDQKVVVRLGREPAKTLPLKGQDFSGSLGLYTTLRPGSTAVEFRNLTIEEPKQ
;
A
#
# COMPACT_ATOMS: atom_id res chain seq x y z
N MET A 1 10.88 -11.56 56.02
CA MET A 1 10.15 -10.55 55.20
C MET A 1 9.38 -11.14 54.00
N THR A 2 9.63 -12.38 53.60
CA THR A 2 9.00 -13.10 52.47
C THR A 2 7.51 -13.45 52.64
N ASN A 3 6.95 -13.46 53.87
CA ASN A 3 5.56 -13.84 54.13
C ASN A 3 4.52 -12.70 54.10
N ARG A 4 4.94 -11.42 54.00
CA ARG A 4 4.00 -10.27 53.95
C ARG A 4 3.46 -9.95 52.55
N ILE A 5 4.19 -10.32 51.49
CA ILE A 5 3.87 -9.93 50.11
C ILE A 5 2.91 -10.94 49.44
N ALA A 6 3.03 -12.24 49.73
CA ALA A 6 2.07 -13.25 49.29
C ALA A 6 0.64 -12.99 49.82
N ARG A 7 0.51 -12.28 50.96
CA ARG A 7 -0.78 -11.84 51.50
C ARG A 7 -1.36 -10.61 50.78
N GLY A 8 -0.54 -9.76 50.16
CA GLY A 8 -1.00 -8.54 49.49
C GLY A 8 -1.79 -8.82 48.21
N VAL A 9 -1.33 -9.78 47.40
CA VAL A 9 -2.00 -10.18 46.15
C VAL A 9 -3.29 -10.95 46.44
N SER A 10 -3.29 -11.86 47.42
CA SER A 10 -4.51 -12.55 47.89
C SER A 10 -5.56 -11.58 48.48
N TRP A 11 -5.14 -10.48 49.10
CA TRP A 11 -6.04 -9.44 49.62
C TRP A 11 -6.73 -8.62 48.53
N LEU A 12 -6.03 -8.30 47.43
CA LEU A 12 -6.63 -7.64 46.27
C LEU A 12 -7.77 -8.48 45.66
N PHE A 13 -7.65 -9.80 45.66
CA PHE A 13 -8.69 -10.68 45.12
C PHE A 13 -9.87 -10.89 46.08
N ALA A 14 -9.66 -10.82 47.40
CA ALA A 14 -10.76 -10.81 48.37
C ALA A 14 -11.62 -9.54 48.26
N ALA A 15 -11.01 -8.39 47.95
CA ALA A 15 -11.73 -7.13 47.76
C ALA A 15 -12.55 -7.14 46.45
N THR A 16 -12.03 -7.66 45.34
CA THR A 16 -12.75 -7.71 44.06
C THR A 16 -13.97 -8.64 44.10
N TRP A 17 -13.97 -9.67 44.95
CA TRP A 17 -15.14 -10.53 45.19
C TRP A 17 -16.18 -9.91 46.14
N MET A 18 -15.80 -8.99 47.04
CA MET A 18 -16.72 -8.38 48.00
C MET A 18 -17.47 -7.13 47.49
N PHE A 19 -17.06 -6.53 46.36
CA PHE A 19 -17.70 -5.33 45.79
C PHE A 19 -18.48 -5.56 44.48
N GLY A 20 -18.99 -6.78 44.26
CA GLY A 20 -19.90 -7.10 43.16
C GLY A 20 -21.28 -6.47 43.35
N GLY A 21 -21.41 -5.17 43.10
CA GLY A 21 -22.62 -4.45 43.44
C GLY A 21 -22.91 -3.11 42.75
N VAL A 22 -22.24 -2.74 41.63
CA VAL A 22 -22.77 -1.69 40.73
C VAL A 22 -22.26 -1.93 39.31
N ALA A 23 -23.04 -2.65 38.49
CA ALA A 23 -22.75 -2.84 37.07
C ALA A 23 -23.35 -1.68 36.25
N ALA A 24 -22.57 -0.61 36.09
CA ALA A 24 -22.78 0.34 35.00
C ALA A 24 -22.01 -0.15 33.76
N GLN A 25 -22.68 -0.15 32.60
CA GLN A 25 -22.18 -0.60 31.29
C GLN A 25 -20.74 -0.13 30.99
N GLN A 26 -19.74 -0.99 31.20
CA GLN A 26 -18.39 -0.82 30.69
C GLN A 26 -18.02 -2.01 29.80
N LYS A 27 -17.36 -1.73 28.67
CA LYS A 27 -16.96 -2.72 27.66
C LYS A 27 -16.16 -3.87 28.31
N PRO A 28 -16.59 -5.15 28.20
CA PRO A 28 -15.98 -6.29 28.92
C PRO A 28 -14.56 -6.72 28.48
N GLY A 29 -13.83 -5.91 27.71
CA GLY A 29 -12.63 -6.38 26.99
C GLY A 29 -11.27 -5.92 27.52
N SER A 30 -11.17 -4.78 28.23
CA SER A 30 -9.85 -4.20 28.56
C SER A 30 -9.37 -4.49 29.98
N GLN A 31 -10.28 -4.64 30.95
CA GLN A 31 -9.91 -4.79 32.37
C GLN A 31 -9.31 -6.17 32.71
N SER A 32 -9.72 -7.24 32.04
CA SER A 32 -9.17 -8.59 32.31
C SER A 32 -7.72 -8.72 31.80
N GLY A 33 -7.37 -8.05 30.69
CA GLY A 33 -6.11 -8.29 29.99
C GLY A 33 -4.85 -7.97 30.79
N VAL A 34 -4.81 -6.89 31.57
CA VAL A 34 -3.61 -6.52 32.37
C VAL A 34 -3.45 -7.47 33.57
N LEU A 35 -4.53 -7.78 34.28
CA LEU A 35 -4.49 -8.69 35.43
C LEU A 35 -4.17 -10.13 35.01
N ASP A 36 -4.71 -10.58 33.88
CA ASP A 36 -4.41 -11.91 33.31
C ASP A 36 -2.94 -12.01 32.88
N SER A 37 -2.38 -10.95 32.28
CA SER A 37 -0.95 -10.90 31.93
C SER A 37 -0.03 -10.85 33.16
N VAL A 38 -0.44 -10.17 34.24
CA VAL A 38 0.31 -10.18 35.51
C VAL A 38 0.32 -11.59 36.13
N ARG A 39 -0.81 -12.30 36.09
CA ARG A 39 -0.90 -13.71 36.54
C ARG A 39 -0.07 -14.65 35.68
N GLU A 40 -0.12 -14.47 34.36
CA GLU A 40 0.72 -15.25 33.43
C GLU A 40 2.21 -15.01 33.73
N ALA A 41 2.61 -13.77 34.00
CA ALA A 41 3.99 -13.47 34.39
C ALA A 41 4.40 -14.14 35.71
N GLU A 42 3.51 -14.17 36.70
CA GLU A 42 3.75 -14.89 37.96
C GLU A 42 3.94 -16.40 37.71
N ALA A 43 3.10 -17.00 36.86
CA ALA A 43 3.24 -18.40 36.49
C ALA A 43 4.55 -18.68 35.74
N LEU A 44 4.99 -17.77 34.87
CA LEU A 44 6.28 -17.85 34.18
C LEU A 44 7.46 -17.74 35.16
N LEU A 45 7.36 -16.88 36.17
CA LEU A 45 8.36 -16.79 37.24
C LEU A 45 8.49 -18.09 38.03
N GLN A 46 7.37 -18.73 38.35
CA GLN A 46 7.36 -20.03 39.04
C GLN A 46 8.00 -21.14 38.19
N LYS A 47 7.88 -21.05 36.86
CA LYS A 47 8.51 -21.98 35.89
C LYS A 47 9.98 -21.68 35.61
N GLY A 48 10.54 -20.60 36.16
CA GLY A 48 11.91 -20.17 35.88
C GLY A 48 12.11 -19.44 34.54
N GLU A 49 11.03 -19.14 33.80
CA GLU A 49 11.07 -18.37 32.54
C GLU A 49 11.19 -16.85 32.82
N LYS A 50 12.27 -16.46 33.51
CA LYS A 50 12.45 -15.11 34.06
C LYS A 50 12.44 -13.99 33.02
N GLU A 51 13.10 -14.18 31.87
CA GLU A 51 13.14 -13.17 30.80
C GLU A 51 11.74 -12.91 30.22
N ARG A 52 10.99 -13.97 29.95
CA ARG A 52 9.63 -13.86 29.40
C ARG A 52 8.66 -13.22 30.39
N ALA A 53 8.77 -13.58 31.67
CA ALA A 53 8.02 -12.94 32.74
C ALA A 53 8.33 -11.44 32.83
N ALA A 54 9.61 -11.06 32.79
CA ALA A 54 10.02 -9.66 32.83
C ALA A 54 9.50 -8.86 31.63
N GLN A 55 9.56 -9.41 30.41
CA GLN A 55 8.99 -8.78 29.22
C GLN A 55 7.47 -8.55 29.35
N LEU A 56 6.74 -9.55 29.82
CA LEU A 56 5.30 -9.45 30.03
C LEU A 56 4.96 -8.40 31.10
N LEU A 57 5.70 -8.37 32.21
CA LEU A 57 5.53 -7.38 33.27
C LEU A 57 5.83 -5.95 32.80
N ARG A 58 6.88 -5.74 32.00
CA ARG A 58 7.17 -4.43 31.39
C ARG A 58 6.06 -3.98 30.43
N SER A 59 5.52 -4.89 29.64
CA SER A 59 4.35 -4.64 28.78
C SER A 59 3.08 -4.34 29.58
N CYS A 60 2.88 -5.02 30.72
CA CYS A 60 1.77 -4.69 31.63
C CYS A 60 1.93 -3.29 32.20
N ARG A 61 3.16 -2.90 32.58
CA ARG A 61 3.46 -1.60 33.17
C ARG A 61 3.08 -0.43 32.25
N SER A 62 3.29 -0.55 30.94
CA SER A 62 2.90 0.51 29.99
C SER A 62 1.38 0.60 29.77
N ARG A 63 0.62 -0.39 30.23
CA ARG A 63 -0.83 -0.51 30.10
C ARG A 63 -1.59 -0.32 31.41
N THR A 64 -0.92 0.02 32.52
CA THR A 64 -1.59 0.26 33.81
C THR A 64 -2.56 1.44 33.79
N GLY A 65 -2.39 2.36 32.83
CA GLY A 65 -3.36 3.42 32.52
C GLY A 65 -4.73 2.90 32.06
N GLU A 66 -4.83 1.65 31.56
CA GLU A 66 -6.09 1.00 31.17
C GLU A 66 -6.91 0.51 32.38
N VAL A 67 -6.31 0.51 33.58
CA VAL A 67 -6.93 0.05 34.83
C VAL A 67 -7.47 1.26 35.63
N PRO A 68 -8.63 1.12 36.31
CA PRO A 68 -9.14 2.15 37.23
C PRO A 68 -8.08 2.62 38.25
N ASP A 69 -8.09 3.92 38.55
CA ASP A 69 -7.12 4.56 39.46
C ASP A 69 -7.04 3.89 40.84
N THR A 70 -8.17 3.35 41.32
CA THR A 70 -8.28 2.65 42.61
C THR A 70 -7.46 1.36 42.68
N MET A 71 -7.24 0.69 41.55
CA MET A 71 -6.44 -0.55 41.47
C MET A 71 -5.06 -0.32 40.87
N ARG A 72 -4.86 0.78 40.12
CA ARG A 72 -3.63 1.08 39.38
C ARG A 72 -2.39 1.02 40.26
N ARG A 73 -2.37 1.71 41.40
CA ARG A 73 -1.20 1.76 42.30
C ARG A 73 -0.80 0.37 42.80
N ALA A 74 -1.77 -0.41 43.25
CA ALA A 74 -1.52 -1.76 43.76
C ALA A 74 -0.96 -2.71 42.69
N ILE A 75 -1.43 -2.57 41.44
CA ILE A 75 -0.90 -3.32 40.30
C ILE A 75 0.50 -2.83 39.95
N GLU A 76 0.75 -1.53 39.93
CA GLU A 76 2.07 -0.94 39.67
C GLU A 76 3.10 -1.39 40.70
N ASP A 77 2.74 -1.41 41.99
CA ASP A 77 3.60 -1.91 43.08
C ASP A 77 3.87 -3.41 42.93
N SER A 78 2.85 -4.18 42.56
CA SER A 78 2.99 -5.63 42.33
C SER A 78 3.90 -5.93 41.13
N ILE A 79 3.71 -5.21 40.02
CA ILE A 79 4.56 -5.31 38.82
C ILE A 79 6.00 -4.92 39.18
N ALA A 80 6.20 -3.85 39.94
CA ALA A 80 7.53 -3.41 40.35
C ALA A 80 8.26 -4.47 41.20
N ALA A 81 7.57 -5.03 42.21
CA ALA A 81 8.13 -6.08 43.06
C ALA A 81 8.43 -7.38 42.28
N MET A 82 7.57 -7.74 41.32
CA MET A 82 7.81 -8.90 40.46
C MET A 82 8.95 -8.66 39.47
N LEU A 83 9.08 -7.45 38.92
CA LEU A 83 10.21 -7.08 38.06
C LEU A 83 11.54 -7.14 38.80
N GLU A 84 11.60 -6.66 40.04
CA GLU A 84 12.82 -6.74 40.87
C GLU A 84 13.28 -8.19 41.08
N ARG A 85 12.33 -9.14 41.16
CA ARG A 85 12.64 -10.58 41.25
C ARG A 85 12.94 -11.23 39.90
N ALA A 86 12.26 -10.79 38.84
CA ALA A 86 12.36 -11.35 37.50
C ALA A 86 13.68 -10.95 36.85
N ASP A 87 14.06 -9.68 36.99
CA ASP A 87 15.02 -8.98 36.16
C ASP A 87 16.23 -8.48 36.97
N PRO A 88 17.31 -9.29 37.05
CA PRO A 88 18.51 -8.91 37.78
C PRO A 88 19.26 -7.73 37.14
N HIS A 89 18.98 -7.41 35.88
CA HIS A 89 19.57 -6.28 35.14
C HIS A 89 18.61 -5.08 35.04
N GLY A 90 17.51 -5.08 35.81
CA GLY A 90 16.50 -4.02 35.77
C GLY A 90 17.04 -2.65 36.20
N ALA A 91 18.00 -2.64 37.12
CA ALA A 91 18.68 -1.41 37.55
C ALA A 91 19.54 -0.81 36.42
N ASP A 92 20.28 -1.65 35.67
CA ASP A 92 21.07 -1.23 34.52
C ASP A 92 20.18 -0.64 33.42
N LEU A 93 19.05 -1.31 33.14
CA LEU A 93 18.06 -0.82 32.18
C LEU A 93 17.50 0.54 32.59
N LYS A 94 17.02 0.65 33.84
CA LYS A 94 16.47 1.90 34.37
C LYS A 94 17.49 3.03 34.30
N SER A 95 18.75 2.76 34.66
CA SER A 95 19.84 3.73 34.56
C SER A 95 20.15 4.12 33.11
N ALA A 96 20.09 3.18 32.17
CA ALA A 96 20.28 3.46 30.75
C ALA A 96 19.14 4.32 30.18
N GLU A 97 17.89 4.00 30.50
CA GLU A 97 16.70 4.76 30.11
C GLU A 97 16.73 6.17 30.69
N GLN A 98 17.10 6.33 31.97
CA GLN A 98 17.29 7.64 32.59
C GLN A 98 18.37 8.47 31.89
N ARG A 99 19.53 7.87 31.59
CA ARG A 99 20.61 8.55 30.87
C ARG A 99 20.20 8.96 29.46
N ALA A 100 19.39 8.15 28.78
CA ALA A 100 18.82 8.49 27.48
C ALA A 100 17.82 9.66 27.59
N ALA A 101 16.89 9.60 28.56
CA ALA A 101 15.95 10.69 28.82
C ALA A 101 16.66 12.00 29.16
N ASP A 102 17.66 11.98 30.04
CA ASP A 102 18.45 13.16 30.42
C ASP A 102 19.15 13.80 29.21
N ALA A 103 19.71 12.99 28.30
CA ALA A 103 20.33 13.49 27.08
C ALA A 103 19.35 14.31 26.22
N PHE A 104 18.10 13.85 26.09
CA PHE A 104 17.06 14.55 25.35
C PHE A 104 16.50 15.76 26.10
N LEU A 105 16.33 15.67 27.42
CA LEU A 105 15.86 16.80 28.24
C LEU A 105 16.87 17.96 28.24
N ASP A 106 18.17 17.67 28.32
CA ASP A 106 19.20 18.71 28.24
C ASP A 106 19.28 19.33 26.83
N LEU A 107 19.09 18.53 25.79
CA LEU A 107 18.98 19.03 24.43
C LEU A 107 17.71 19.88 24.23
N ALA A 108 16.58 19.50 24.82
CA ALA A 108 15.34 20.28 24.80
C ALA A 108 15.55 21.66 25.43
N LYS A 109 16.21 21.74 26.60
CA LYS A 109 16.58 23.02 27.23
C LYS A 109 17.43 23.89 26.29
N THR A 110 18.36 23.28 25.56
CA THR A 110 19.21 23.99 24.58
C THR A 110 18.38 24.61 23.44
N TYR A 111 17.41 23.88 22.89
CA TYR A 111 16.50 24.41 21.85
C TYR A 111 15.53 25.46 22.37
N ARG A 112 15.05 25.30 23.62
CA ARG A 112 14.16 26.27 24.29
C ARG A 112 14.78 27.67 24.34
N VAL A 113 16.06 27.77 24.69
CA VAL A 113 16.79 29.06 24.72
C VAL A 113 16.84 29.73 23.34
N ARG A 114 16.78 28.95 22.25
CA ARG A 114 16.87 29.45 20.87
C ARG A 114 15.52 29.68 20.19
N LYS A 115 14.40 29.59 20.93
CA LYS A 115 13.03 29.72 20.40
C LYS A 115 12.66 28.64 19.36
N TRP A 116 13.26 27.45 19.46
CA TRP A 116 12.94 26.29 18.62
C TRP A 116 11.91 25.39 19.33
N TYR A 117 10.67 25.86 19.40
CA TYR A 117 9.65 25.25 20.25
C TYR A 117 9.23 23.85 19.80
N ARG A 118 8.99 23.65 18.50
CA ARG A 118 8.53 22.36 17.96
C ARG A 118 9.61 21.30 18.13
N THR A 119 10.86 21.69 17.90
CA THR A 119 12.02 20.82 18.09
C THR A 119 12.20 20.49 19.58
N SER A 120 12.10 21.47 20.47
CA SER A 120 12.18 21.25 21.91
C SER A 120 11.07 20.32 22.42
N LEU A 121 9.83 20.48 21.92
CA LEU A 121 8.72 19.60 22.26
C LEU A 121 8.95 18.17 21.76
N ARG A 122 9.47 18.02 20.54
CA ARG A 122 9.87 16.70 20.01
C ARG A 122 10.89 16.03 20.92
N MET A 123 11.92 16.75 21.39
CA MET A 123 12.93 16.17 22.28
C MET A 123 12.35 15.76 23.65
N VAL A 124 11.43 16.55 24.22
CA VAL A 124 10.74 16.15 25.47
C VAL A 124 9.88 14.89 25.27
N ARG A 125 9.18 14.78 24.13
CA ARG A 125 8.44 13.56 23.78
C ARG A 125 9.35 12.37 23.51
N GLU A 126 10.54 12.59 22.98
CA GLU A 126 11.52 11.52 22.81
C GLU A 126 12.02 11.00 24.16
N ALA A 127 12.26 11.90 25.13
CA ALA A 127 12.59 11.51 26.50
C ALA A 127 11.48 10.65 27.16
N GLU A 128 10.21 10.85 26.76
CA GLU A 128 9.03 10.14 27.30
C GLU A 128 9.02 8.66 27.00
N ARG A 129 9.65 8.28 25.91
CA ARG A 129 9.82 6.87 25.54
C ARG A 129 10.73 6.13 26.52
N TYR A 130 11.55 6.84 27.30
CA TYR A 130 12.55 6.26 28.20
C TYR A 130 12.21 6.48 29.67
N ASP A 131 11.82 7.69 30.08
CA ASP A 131 11.45 7.99 31.48
C ASP A 131 10.27 8.96 31.58
N GLY A 132 9.06 8.41 31.50
CA GLY A 132 7.81 9.19 31.63
C GLY A 132 7.64 9.92 32.96
N SER A 133 8.30 9.46 34.03
CA SER A 133 8.08 10.02 35.38
C SER A 133 8.62 11.44 35.56
N ARG A 134 9.60 11.84 34.74
CA ARG A 134 10.31 13.13 34.86
C ARG A 134 9.84 14.20 33.88
N ILE A 135 8.78 13.92 33.13
CA ILE A 135 8.41 14.73 31.95
C ILE A 135 7.32 15.74 32.23
N GLY A 136 6.53 15.52 33.28
CA GLY A 136 5.50 16.47 33.71
C GLY A 136 6.03 17.90 33.87
N GLU A 137 7.18 18.06 34.52
CA GLU A 137 7.83 19.37 34.73
C GLU A 137 8.33 20.01 33.43
N ALA A 138 8.93 19.20 32.54
CA ALA A 138 9.45 19.65 31.25
C ALA A 138 8.33 20.06 30.28
N LEU A 139 7.26 19.26 30.19
CA LEU A 139 6.07 19.57 29.39
C LEU A 139 5.33 20.79 29.94
N HIS A 140 5.18 20.90 31.25
CA HIS A 140 4.56 22.06 31.88
C HIS A 140 5.37 23.34 31.55
N SER A 141 6.69 23.29 31.71
CA SER A 141 7.61 24.38 31.38
C SER A 141 7.52 24.83 29.91
N LEU A 142 7.31 23.90 28.97
CA LEU A 142 7.10 24.23 27.55
C LEU A 142 5.72 24.81 27.29
N LYS A 143 4.65 24.25 27.87
CA LYS A 143 3.27 24.72 27.71
C LYS A 143 3.11 26.16 28.20
N VAL A 144 3.73 26.54 29.31
CA VAL A 144 3.70 27.92 29.84
C VAL A 144 4.33 28.92 28.85
N MET A 145 5.25 28.49 28.00
CA MET A 145 5.90 29.36 27.00
C MET A 145 5.17 29.42 25.65
N ALA A 146 4.34 28.43 25.32
CA ALA A 146 3.65 28.35 24.03
C ALA A 146 2.74 29.56 23.71
N PRO A 147 1.92 30.11 24.65
CA PRO A 147 1.07 31.26 24.38
C PRO A 147 1.82 32.52 23.90
N ARG A 148 3.10 32.66 24.26
CA ARG A 148 3.94 33.81 23.87
C ARG A 148 4.53 33.68 22.47
N LEU A 149 4.57 32.49 21.88
CA LEU A 149 5.18 32.23 20.56
C LEU A 149 4.14 32.19 19.44
N PHE A 150 2.90 31.79 19.73
CA PHE A 150 1.81 31.72 18.74
C PHE A 150 1.03 33.04 18.56
N ALA A 151 1.24 34.04 19.41
CA ALA A 151 0.61 35.36 19.26
C ALA A 151 1.16 36.19 18.06
N LYS A 152 2.17 35.69 17.32
CA LYS A 152 2.80 36.37 16.19
C LYS A 152 2.75 35.62 14.85
N THR A 153 2.09 34.47 14.79
CA THR A 153 2.04 33.62 13.59
C THR A 153 0.60 33.26 13.25
N THR A 154 -0.18 34.28 12.89
CA THR A 154 -1.36 34.08 12.04
C THR A 154 -0.86 34.05 10.59
N PRO A 155 -0.90 32.91 9.88
CA PRO A 155 -0.62 32.90 8.46
C PRO A 155 -1.72 33.70 7.76
N ALA A 156 -1.34 34.64 6.91
CA ALA A 156 -2.29 35.24 5.98
C ALA A 156 -2.93 34.12 5.15
N PRO A 157 -4.27 34.10 4.96
CA PRO A 157 -4.92 33.08 4.17
C PRO A 157 -4.36 33.13 2.75
N VAL A 158 -3.80 32.00 2.32
CA VAL A 158 -3.39 31.80 0.92
C VAL A 158 -4.65 31.95 0.09
N ALA A 159 -4.72 33.02 -0.70
CA ALA A 159 -5.77 33.21 -1.69
C ALA A 159 -5.77 32.00 -2.62
N SER A 160 -6.79 31.14 -2.48
CA SER A 160 -7.04 30.11 -3.46
C SER A 160 -7.48 30.80 -4.75
N SER A 161 -6.53 30.95 -5.67
CA SER A 161 -6.84 31.14 -7.08
C SER A 161 -7.49 29.85 -7.57
N GLU A 162 -8.81 29.75 -7.38
CA GLU A 162 -9.64 28.93 -8.25
C GLU A 162 -9.59 29.58 -9.62
N ALA A 163 -8.60 29.17 -10.43
CA ALA A 163 -8.65 29.37 -11.85
C ALA A 163 -9.91 28.66 -12.36
N ALA A 164 -10.92 29.44 -12.71
CA ALA A 164 -12.10 28.97 -13.43
C ALA A 164 -11.63 28.10 -14.59
N GLY A 165 -11.91 26.79 -14.51
CA GLY A 165 -11.61 25.88 -15.60
C GLY A 165 -12.39 26.28 -16.86
N PRO A 166 -11.93 25.91 -18.06
CA PRO A 166 -12.52 26.33 -19.35
C PRO A 166 -13.87 25.64 -19.67
N ARG A 167 -14.74 25.43 -18.68
CA ARG A 167 -16.01 24.69 -18.80
C ARG A 167 -17.20 25.55 -19.25
N ASP A 168 -17.03 26.85 -19.48
CA ASP A 168 -18.15 27.81 -19.56
C ASP A 168 -18.53 28.36 -20.96
N GLN A 169 -18.00 27.85 -22.08
CA GLN A 169 -18.17 28.54 -23.39
C GLN A 169 -18.95 27.79 -24.49
N LEU A 170 -19.75 26.76 -24.16
CA LEU A 170 -20.51 26.02 -25.19
C LEU A 170 -21.67 26.83 -25.80
N ALA A 171 -22.36 27.67 -25.01
CA ALA A 171 -23.53 28.42 -25.48
C ALA A 171 -23.19 29.62 -26.39
N ASP A 172 -21.97 30.17 -26.26
CA ASP A 172 -21.53 31.38 -26.98
C ASP A 172 -20.80 31.09 -28.30
N ALA A 173 -20.66 29.80 -28.66
CA ALA A 173 -19.80 29.32 -29.74
C ALA A 173 -20.55 28.79 -30.97
N VAL A 174 -21.88 28.78 -30.99
CA VAL A 174 -22.69 28.13 -32.02
C VAL A 174 -23.32 29.15 -32.98
N ILE A 175 -23.22 28.88 -34.30
CA ILE A 175 -23.96 29.62 -35.32
C ILE A 175 -25.46 29.35 -35.15
N ARG A 176 -26.27 30.39 -34.95
CA ARG A 176 -27.73 30.30 -35.09
C ARG A 176 -28.08 30.35 -36.58
N ASP A 177 -27.80 29.27 -37.30
CA ASP A 177 -28.11 29.12 -38.72
C ASP A 177 -29.42 28.34 -38.94
N GLU A 178 -29.96 28.37 -40.16
CA GLU A 178 -31.07 27.54 -40.63
C GLU A 178 -30.80 26.04 -40.44
N TYR A 179 -29.52 25.63 -40.45
CA TYR A 179 -29.07 24.25 -40.22
C TYR A 179 -28.99 23.82 -38.74
N ALA A 180 -29.06 24.78 -37.80
CA ALA A 180 -29.12 24.46 -36.37
C ALA A 180 -30.54 24.09 -35.90
N GLN A 181 -31.54 24.15 -36.81
CA GLN A 181 -32.93 23.81 -36.49
C GLN A 181 -33.03 22.39 -35.90
N GLY A 182 -33.56 22.32 -34.67
CA GLY A 182 -33.78 21.07 -33.93
C GLY A 182 -32.66 20.66 -32.96
N TRP A 183 -31.47 21.27 -33.03
CA TRP A 183 -30.42 21.05 -32.02
C TRP A 183 -30.79 21.77 -30.72
N LYS A 184 -30.80 21.04 -29.60
CA LYS A 184 -31.04 21.61 -28.28
C LYS A 184 -29.71 21.86 -27.59
N ILE A 185 -29.39 23.13 -27.36
CA ILE A 185 -28.10 23.54 -26.81
C ILE A 185 -28.32 24.16 -25.42
N THR A 186 -27.63 23.62 -24.43
CA THR A 186 -27.60 24.12 -23.06
C THR A 186 -26.17 24.52 -22.68
N LYS A 187 -25.98 25.10 -21.49
CA LYS A 187 -24.64 25.44 -20.98
C LYS A 187 -23.71 24.22 -20.87
N GLN A 188 -24.27 23.03 -20.67
CA GLN A 188 -23.49 21.82 -20.37
C GLN A 188 -23.52 20.77 -21.48
N THR A 189 -24.57 20.77 -22.30
CA THR A 189 -24.81 19.72 -23.29
C THR A 189 -25.35 20.28 -24.60
N ILE A 190 -24.96 19.64 -25.70
CA ILE A 190 -25.57 19.78 -27.02
C ILE A 190 -26.31 18.48 -27.30
N THR A 191 -27.58 18.55 -27.64
CA THR A 191 -28.40 17.38 -27.95
C THR A 191 -28.88 17.50 -29.39
N SER A 192 -28.61 16.46 -30.19
CA SER A 192 -29.09 16.42 -31.57
C SER A 192 -30.62 16.35 -31.62
N PRO A 193 -31.27 16.81 -32.71
CA PRO A 193 -32.67 16.48 -32.92
C PRO A 193 -32.85 14.97 -33.08
N ARG A 194 -34.10 14.52 -32.91
CA ARG A 194 -34.50 13.19 -33.34
C ARG A 194 -34.48 13.17 -34.87
N VAL A 195 -33.82 12.17 -35.45
CA VAL A 195 -33.72 12.04 -36.90
C VAL A 195 -35.12 11.74 -37.48
N PRO A 196 -35.67 12.60 -38.35
CA PRO A 196 -37.01 12.40 -38.89
C PRO A 196 -37.07 11.14 -39.78
N ASP A 197 -38.28 10.58 -39.94
CA ASP A 197 -38.48 9.30 -40.65
C ASP A 197 -38.17 9.35 -42.16
N LYS A 198 -37.91 10.54 -42.72
CA LYS A 198 -37.52 10.72 -44.13
C LYS A 198 -36.01 11.00 -44.23
N PRO A 199 -35.27 10.26 -45.09
CA PRO A 199 -33.85 10.44 -45.28
C PRO A 199 -33.56 11.70 -46.09
N SER A 200 -33.55 12.86 -45.44
CA SER A 200 -33.06 14.10 -46.03
C SER A 200 -31.86 14.59 -45.23
N SER A 201 -30.66 14.43 -45.82
CA SER A 201 -29.35 14.99 -45.42
C SER A 201 -28.80 14.67 -44.02
N ASN A 202 -27.49 14.45 -43.92
CA ASN A 202 -26.78 14.42 -42.63
C ASN A 202 -27.03 15.74 -41.88
N LEU A 203 -27.31 15.66 -40.58
CA LEU A 203 -27.51 16.85 -39.77
C LEU A 203 -26.16 17.31 -39.25
N ALA A 204 -25.71 18.46 -39.72
CA ALA A 204 -24.45 19.08 -39.35
C ALA A 204 -24.68 20.31 -38.46
N LEU A 205 -23.81 20.51 -37.47
CA LEU A 205 -23.75 21.70 -36.65
C LEU A 205 -22.32 22.24 -36.70
N LEU A 206 -22.11 23.43 -37.27
CA LEU A 206 -20.81 24.12 -37.25
C LEU A 206 -20.73 25.11 -36.09
N PHE A 207 -19.54 25.23 -35.51
CA PHE A 207 -19.23 26.20 -34.46
C PHE A 207 -18.52 27.43 -35.04
N ASP A 208 -18.85 28.62 -34.53
CA ASP A 208 -18.35 29.90 -35.03
C ASP A 208 -16.92 30.21 -34.59
N LYS A 209 -16.67 30.04 -33.29
CA LYS A 209 -15.48 30.56 -32.61
C LYS A 209 -14.31 29.59 -32.50
N PRO A 210 -14.51 28.28 -32.24
CA PRO A 210 -13.36 27.39 -32.19
C PRO A 210 -12.89 27.09 -33.62
N THR A 211 -11.70 27.59 -33.95
CA THR A 211 -10.93 27.14 -35.12
C THR A 211 -9.89 26.11 -34.68
N HIS A 212 -9.62 25.14 -35.55
CA HIS A 212 -8.68 24.07 -35.36
C HIS A 212 -7.69 24.05 -36.53
N GLY A 213 -6.44 23.67 -36.23
CA GLY A 213 -5.34 23.47 -37.16
C GLY A 213 -4.50 22.30 -36.64
N ASP A 214 -3.18 22.46 -36.51
CA ASP A 214 -2.38 21.48 -35.77
C ASP A 214 -2.81 21.45 -34.30
N GLY A 215 -3.05 20.26 -33.75
CA GLY A 215 -3.57 20.09 -32.39
C GLY A 215 -4.67 19.04 -32.29
N GLU A 216 -5.45 19.07 -31.21
CA GLU A 216 -6.52 18.09 -30.97
C GLU A 216 -7.83 18.81 -30.66
N VAL A 217 -8.89 18.48 -31.39
CA VAL A 217 -10.26 18.81 -31.02
C VAL A 217 -10.91 17.56 -30.43
N GLY A 218 -11.62 17.70 -29.32
CA GLY A 218 -12.35 16.58 -28.74
C GLY A 218 -13.62 16.98 -28.01
N ILE A 219 -14.55 16.05 -27.96
CA ILE A 219 -15.85 16.19 -27.33
C ILE A 219 -16.26 14.86 -26.70
N ASP A 220 -16.98 14.91 -25.60
CA ASP A 220 -17.61 13.70 -25.05
C ASP A 220 -18.96 13.50 -25.72
N VAL A 221 -19.22 12.30 -26.19
CA VAL A 221 -20.45 11.92 -26.87
C VAL A 221 -21.11 10.74 -26.16
N LYS A 222 -22.43 10.76 -26.07
CA LYS A 222 -23.25 9.69 -25.51
C LYS A 222 -24.39 9.40 -26.47
N TRP A 223 -24.51 8.13 -26.85
CA TRP A 223 -25.58 7.61 -27.68
C TRP A 223 -26.30 6.48 -26.94
N SER A 224 -27.60 6.35 -27.19
CA SER A 224 -28.45 5.36 -26.52
C SER A 224 -28.82 4.19 -27.43
N ASP A 225 -28.76 4.40 -28.75
CA ASP A 225 -29.11 3.36 -29.70
C ASP A 225 -28.01 2.29 -29.81
N ALA A 226 -28.42 1.08 -30.19
CA ALA A 226 -27.49 0.00 -30.49
C ALA A 226 -26.65 0.30 -31.75
N GLU A 227 -27.18 1.07 -32.70
CA GLU A 227 -26.48 1.43 -33.92
C GLU A 227 -26.77 2.85 -34.37
N GLY A 228 -25.80 3.51 -34.99
CA GLY A 228 -25.93 4.92 -35.36
C GLY A 228 -24.67 5.46 -36.01
N GLN A 229 -24.77 6.71 -36.47
CA GLN A 229 -23.66 7.42 -37.05
C GLN A 229 -23.45 8.74 -36.31
N VAL A 230 -22.24 8.94 -35.80
CA VAL A 230 -21.83 10.19 -35.16
C VAL A 230 -20.47 10.61 -35.66
N GLY A 231 -20.26 11.91 -35.80
CA GLY A 231 -19.00 12.42 -36.31
C GLY A 231 -18.68 13.83 -35.87
N MET A 232 -17.51 14.27 -36.31
CA MET A 232 -16.96 15.59 -36.10
C MET A 232 -16.46 16.16 -37.42
N LEU A 233 -16.82 17.41 -37.65
CA LEU A 233 -16.33 18.23 -38.76
C LEU A 233 -15.09 18.99 -38.29
N PHE A 234 -14.10 19.13 -39.16
CA PHE A 234 -12.87 19.84 -38.84
C PHE A 234 -12.24 20.43 -40.10
N GLY A 235 -11.47 21.51 -39.92
CA GLY A 235 -10.86 22.24 -41.04
C GLY A 235 -11.89 22.92 -41.95
N ALA A 236 -13.05 23.30 -41.41
CA ALA A 236 -14.11 23.90 -42.20
C ALA A 236 -13.83 25.39 -42.49
N THR A 237 -13.72 25.77 -43.76
CA THR A 237 -13.63 27.20 -44.13
C THR A 237 -15.02 27.83 -44.14
N ASP A 238 -16.02 27.07 -44.62
CA ASP A 238 -17.45 27.36 -44.59
C ASP A 238 -18.29 26.05 -44.54
N TYR A 239 -19.59 26.12 -44.88
CA TYR A 239 -20.47 24.95 -44.96
C TYR A 239 -20.27 24.08 -46.22
N ASN A 240 -19.50 24.56 -47.20
CA ASN A 240 -19.26 23.89 -48.46
C ASN A 240 -17.85 23.28 -48.55
N GLU A 241 -16.97 23.53 -47.59
CA GLU A 241 -15.63 22.97 -47.59
C GLU A 241 -15.18 22.55 -46.19
N TYR A 242 -15.10 21.23 -45.95
CA TYR A 242 -14.68 20.67 -44.68
C TYR A 242 -14.22 19.21 -44.79
N PHE A 243 -13.48 18.75 -43.79
CA PHE A 243 -13.27 17.33 -43.54
C PHE A 243 -14.24 16.81 -42.48
N MET A 244 -14.62 15.56 -42.61
CA MET A 244 -15.56 14.91 -41.70
C MET A 244 -15.03 13.54 -41.31
N TYR A 245 -14.86 13.33 -40.01
CA TYR A 245 -14.73 12.00 -39.43
C TYR A 245 -16.09 11.58 -38.92
N TYR A 246 -16.59 10.43 -39.35
CA TYR A 246 -17.80 9.84 -38.79
C TYR A 246 -17.60 8.37 -38.46
N ILE A 247 -18.38 7.90 -37.50
CA ILE A 247 -18.31 6.58 -36.92
C ILE A 247 -19.69 5.94 -37.04
N ASP A 248 -19.78 4.88 -37.83
CA ASP A 248 -20.90 3.95 -37.83
C ASP A 248 -20.69 2.96 -36.68
N TYR A 249 -21.41 3.09 -35.56
CA TYR A 249 -21.23 2.22 -34.40
C TYR A 249 -22.28 1.12 -34.32
N TYR A 250 -21.92 -0.02 -33.70
CA TYR A 250 -22.78 -1.20 -33.52
C TYR A 250 -23.08 -1.55 -32.04
N GLY A 251 -22.81 -0.62 -31.11
CA GLY A 251 -23.30 -0.68 -29.72
C GLY A 251 -22.57 -1.67 -28.78
N ASP A 252 -21.75 -2.56 -29.34
CA ASP A 252 -20.91 -3.55 -28.65
C ASP A 252 -19.41 -3.20 -28.68
N GLY A 253 -19.11 -1.92 -28.93
CA GLY A 253 -17.75 -1.40 -29.07
C GLY A 253 -17.13 -1.64 -30.47
N ARG A 254 -17.88 -2.21 -31.43
CA ARG A 254 -17.49 -2.27 -32.84
C ARG A 254 -18.03 -1.08 -33.63
N GLY A 255 -17.36 -0.74 -34.72
CA GLY A 255 -17.83 0.26 -35.67
C GLY A 255 -16.92 0.43 -36.90
N ILE A 256 -17.34 1.31 -37.79
CA ILE A 256 -16.57 1.74 -38.97
C ILE A 256 -16.27 3.23 -38.83
N ALA A 257 -14.99 3.58 -38.79
CA ALA A 257 -14.53 4.96 -38.79
C ALA A 257 -14.20 5.39 -40.22
N THR A 258 -14.97 6.33 -40.78
CA THR A 258 -14.76 6.88 -42.12
C THR A 258 -14.33 8.33 -42.04
N VAL A 259 -13.39 8.71 -42.91
CA VAL A 259 -13.02 10.09 -43.16
C VAL A 259 -13.37 10.46 -44.60
N SER A 260 -14.02 11.61 -44.75
CA SER A 260 -14.43 12.16 -46.04
C SER A 260 -14.10 13.64 -46.12
N SER A 261 -13.99 14.16 -47.34
CA SER A 261 -13.94 15.59 -47.63
C SER A 261 -15.22 16.00 -48.36
N TRP A 262 -15.74 17.16 -47.98
CA TRP A 262 -16.79 17.88 -48.70
C TRP A 262 -16.16 19.13 -49.31
N SER A 263 -16.37 19.39 -50.60
CA SER A 263 -15.88 20.59 -51.30
C SER A 263 -16.87 21.01 -52.38
N GLY A 264 -17.50 22.18 -52.23
CA GLY A 264 -18.63 22.62 -53.04
C GLY A 264 -19.83 21.68 -52.87
N GLU A 265 -20.12 20.91 -53.91
CA GLU A 265 -21.18 19.89 -53.93
C GLU A 265 -20.62 18.46 -54.04
N VAL A 266 -19.28 18.31 -53.94
CA VAL A 266 -18.61 17.02 -54.15
C VAL A 266 -18.30 16.38 -52.80
N PHE A 267 -18.96 15.26 -52.53
CA PHE A 267 -18.60 14.36 -51.43
C PHE A 267 -17.57 13.33 -51.88
N LYS A 268 -16.41 13.29 -51.22
CA LYS A 268 -15.36 12.31 -51.48
C LYS A 268 -14.99 11.55 -50.22
N LYS A 269 -15.23 10.24 -50.21
CA LYS A 269 -14.69 9.33 -49.19
C LYS A 269 -13.17 9.21 -49.36
N LEU A 270 -12.41 9.48 -48.31
CA LEU A 270 -10.94 9.43 -48.34
C LEU A 270 -10.42 8.09 -47.81
N SER A 271 -10.94 7.63 -46.67
CA SER A 271 -10.53 6.35 -46.05
C SER A 271 -11.59 5.82 -45.09
N SER A 272 -11.55 4.53 -44.79
CA SER A 272 -12.48 3.85 -43.88
C SER A 272 -11.81 2.65 -43.25
N VAL A 273 -12.01 2.46 -41.95
CA VAL A 273 -11.45 1.33 -41.20
C VAL A 273 -12.46 0.77 -40.20
N GLU A 274 -12.54 -0.55 -40.11
CA GLU A 274 -13.29 -1.21 -39.04
C GLU A 274 -12.47 -1.20 -37.74
N PHE A 275 -13.14 -1.02 -36.61
CA PHE A 275 -12.49 -1.06 -35.31
C PHE A 275 -13.31 -1.82 -34.29
N HIS A 276 -12.61 -2.28 -33.24
CA HIS A 276 -13.21 -2.83 -32.04
C HIS A 276 -12.49 -2.28 -30.81
N SER A 277 -13.22 -1.58 -29.94
CA SER A 277 -12.67 -1.05 -28.69
C SER A 277 -13.48 -1.53 -27.48
N PRO A 278 -12.84 -2.19 -26.50
CA PRO A 278 -13.51 -2.63 -25.27
C PRO A 278 -13.82 -1.49 -24.29
N LYS A 279 -13.44 -0.25 -24.62
CA LYS A 279 -13.67 0.95 -23.80
C LYS A 279 -14.89 1.75 -24.24
N VAL A 280 -15.46 1.40 -25.39
CA VAL A 280 -16.60 2.10 -25.97
C VAL A 280 -17.88 1.40 -25.54
N PHE A 281 -18.78 2.15 -24.92
CA PHE A 281 -20.03 1.59 -24.39
C PHE A 281 -21.21 2.48 -24.77
N LYS A 282 -22.33 1.85 -25.15
CA LYS A 282 -23.62 2.53 -25.23
C LYS A 282 -24.05 3.09 -23.88
N ASP A 283 -24.90 4.11 -23.88
CA ASP A 283 -25.43 4.78 -22.68
C ASP A 283 -24.36 5.37 -21.75
N ARG A 284 -23.11 5.49 -22.22
CA ARG A 284 -21.98 6.10 -21.50
C ARG A 284 -21.37 7.22 -22.33
N TRP A 285 -20.67 8.11 -21.62
CA TRP A 285 -19.88 9.15 -22.25
C TRP A 285 -18.58 8.56 -22.81
N ASN A 286 -18.40 8.70 -24.12
CA ASN A 286 -17.22 8.28 -24.85
C ASN A 286 -16.51 9.53 -25.38
N ARG A 287 -15.20 9.66 -25.18
CA ARG A 287 -14.44 10.78 -25.74
C ARG A 287 -14.21 10.55 -27.23
N LEU A 288 -14.73 11.42 -28.09
CA LEU A 288 -14.45 11.49 -29.52
C LEU A 288 -13.47 12.65 -29.76
N ALA A 289 -12.31 12.39 -30.35
CA ALA A 289 -11.35 13.44 -30.67
C ALA A 289 -10.68 13.21 -32.02
N VAL A 290 -10.29 14.31 -32.68
CA VAL A 290 -9.51 14.31 -33.91
C VAL A 290 -8.26 15.13 -33.64
N ARG A 291 -7.12 14.50 -33.86
CA ARG A 291 -5.81 15.13 -33.79
C ARG A 291 -5.29 15.37 -35.20
N VAL A 292 -4.78 16.56 -35.45
CA VAL A 292 -4.17 16.96 -36.72
C VAL A 292 -2.71 17.33 -36.47
N ASP A 293 -1.85 16.85 -37.37
CA ASP A 293 -0.43 17.18 -37.45
C ASP A 293 -0.06 17.34 -38.94
N GLY A 294 -0.05 18.58 -39.42
CA GLY A 294 0.08 18.92 -40.84
C GLY A 294 -1.07 18.35 -41.66
N THR A 295 -0.76 17.44 -42.59
CA THR A 295 -1.77 16.72 -43.38
C THR A 295 -2.22 15.41 -42.74
N THR A 296 -1.66 15.02 -41.60
CA THR A 296 -2.05 13.77 -40.93
C THR A 296 -3.21 14.04 -39.99
N ALA A 297 -4.30 13.30 -40.13
CA ALA A 297 -5.42 13.32 -39.20
C ALA A 297 -5.56 11.97 -38.51
N THR A 298 -5.78 12.00 -37.19
CA THR A 298 -5.93 10.83 -36.34
C THR A 298 -7.21 10.93 -35.53
N LEU A 299 -8.10 9.97 -35.72
CA LEU A 299 -9.28 9.76 -34.90
C LEU A 299 -8.93 9.01 -33.61
N LEU A 300 -9.36 9.58 -32.50
CA LEU A 300 -9.24 9.04 -31.16
C LEU A 300 -10.64 8.78 -30.60
N LEU A 301 -10.90 7.56 -30.11
CA LEU A 301 -12.14 7.21 -29.44
C LEU A 301 -11.83 6.58 -28.08
N ALA A 302 -12.44 7.10 -27.01
CA ALA A 302 -12.14 6.71 -25.62
C ALA A 302 -10.63 6.75 -25.29
N GLY A 303 -9.90 7.69 -25.90
CA GLY A 303 -8.45 7.86 -25.75
C GLY A 303 -7.58 6.84 -26.51
N GLU A 304 -8.18 5.99 -27.35
CA GLU A 304 -7.49 5.04 -28.22
C GLU A 304 -7.45 5.55 -29.66
N THR A 305 -6.31 5.37 -30.34
CA THR A 305 -6.21 5.65 -31.78
C THR A 305 -7.01 4.62 -32.55
N VAL A 306 -8.02 5.08 -33.27
CA VAL A 306 -8.90 4.23 -34.09
C VAL A 306 -8.49 4.26 -35.56
N HIS A 307 -8.18 5.45 -36.08
CA HIS A 307 -7.89 5.62 -37.51
C HIS A 307 -6.88 6.75 -37.69
N THR A 308 -5.88 6.56 -38.53
CA THR A 308 -4.94 7.60 -38.99
C THR A 308 -4.95 7.65 -40.50
N VAL A 309 -5.03 8.85 -41.08
CA VAL A 309 -5.07 9.08 -42.52
C VAL A 309 -4.22 10.28 -42.90
N THR A 310 -3.67 10.28 -44.11
CA THR A 310 -3.08 11.48 -44.73
C THR A 310 -4.15 12.17 -45.59
N LEU A 311 -4.43 13.42 -45.28
CA LEU A 311 -5.38 14.27 -45.97
C LEU A 311 -4.74 14.95 -47.20
N PRO A 312 -5.56 15.32 -48.20
CA PRO A 312 -5.06 16.01 -49.40
C PRO A 312 -4.51 17.42 -49.10
N SER A 313 -4.94 18.05 -48.00
CA SER A 313 -4.46 19.34 -47.54
C SER A 313 -4.46 19.39 -46.01
N ALA A 314 -3.68 20.31 -45.44
CA ALA A 314 -3.66 20.50 -43.99
C ALA A 314 -4.97 21.17 -43.54
N PRO A 315 -5.80 20.51 -42.70
CA PRO A 315 -7.09 21.05 -42.32
C PRO A 315 -6.89 22.25 -41.39
N ARG A 316 -7.47 23.40 -41.75
CA ARG A 316 -7.48 24.62 -40.95
C ARG A 316 -8.84 25.28 -41.07
N GLY A 317 -9.48 25.58 -39.96
CA GLY A 317 -10.80 26.23 -39.98
C GLY A 317 -11.66 25.83 -38.80
N ARG A 318 -12.96 26.07 -38.93
CA ARG A 318 -13.97 25.75 -37.92
C ARG A 318 -14.11 24.25 -37.69
N ILE A 319 -14.72 23.92 -36.57
CA ILE A 319 -15.09 22.56 -36.20
C ILE A 319 -16.61 22.44 -36.12
N GLY A 320 -17.11 21.22 -36.15
CA GLY A 320 -18.54 20.95 -36.05
C GLY A 320 -18.85 19.53 -35.61
N LEU A 321 -20.14 19.25 -35.44
CA LEU A 321 -20.66 17.92 -35.15
C LEU A 321 -21.53 17.46 -36.31
N THR A 322 -21.59 16.16 -36.52
CA THR A 322 -22.50 15.57 -37.50
C THR A 322 -23.14 14.32 -36.92
N ILE A 323 -24.39 14.08 -37.30
CA ILE A 323 -25.06 12.81 -37.07
C ILE A 323 -25.62 12.31 -38.40
N GLY A 324 -25.45 11.02 -38.65
CA GLY A 324 -25.91 10.39 -39.89
C GLY A 324 -27.31 9.80 -39.79
N VAL A 325 -28.02 9.81 -40.91
CA VAL A 325 -29.44 9.41 -41.02
C VAL A 325 -29.61 7.90 -41.33
N ALA A 326 -28.60 7.07 -41.03
CA ALA A 326 -28.52 5.70 -41.54
C ALA A 326 -29.69 4.77 -41.14
N ALA A 327 -30.52 5.12 -40.15
CA ALA A 327 -31.86 4.54 -40.02
C ALA A 327 -32.85 5.53 -39.36
N PRO A 328 -34.12 5.59 -39.80
CA PRO A 328 -35.15 6.43 -39.20
C PRO A 328 -35.46 6.02 -37.75
N GLY A 329 -35.91 6.98 -36.92
CA GLY A 329 -36.40 6.71 -35.56
C GLY A 329 -35.37 6.70 -34.42
N LYS A 330 -34.08 6.98 -34.70
CA LYS A 330 -32.98 6.97 -33.73
C LYS A 330 -33.13 7.99 -32.60
N SER A 331 -32.64 7.61 -31.41
CA SER A 331 -32.60 8.45 -30.22
C SER A 331 -31.65 9.65 -30.41
N PRO A 332 -31.93 10.80 -29.78
CA PRO A 332 -30.99 11.91 -29.75
C PRO A 332 -29.61 11.51 -29.23
N VAL A 333 -28.55 12.07 -29.85
CA VAL A 333 -27.17 11.95 -29.38
C VAL A 333 -26.85 13.17 -28.52
N GLU A 334 -26.23 12.93 -27.37
CA GLU A 334 -25.80 13.98 -26.46
C GLU A 334 -24.29 14.21 -26.57
N PHE A 335 -23.88 15.46 -26.55
CA PHE A 335 -22.49 15.89 -26.58
C PHE A 335 -22.18 16.85 -25.44
N ARG A 336 -20.96 16.84 -24.91
CA ARG A 336 -20.50 17.81 -23.90
C ARG A 336 -18.98 17.96 -23.89
N GLY A 337 -18.49 18.98 -23.19
CA GLY A 337 -17.05 19.10 -22.90
C GLY A 337 -16.17 19.25 -24.15
N LEU A 338 -16.64 20.05 -25.11
CA LEU A 338 -15.86 20.43 -26.28
C LEU A 338 -14.56 21.10 -25.84
N GLN A 339 -13.42 20.63 -26.36
CA GLN A 339 -12.09 21.14 -26.06
C GLN A 339 -11.26 21.20 -27.33
N VAL A 340 -10.56 22.31 -27.53
CA VAL A 340 -9.53 22.46 -28.56
C VAL A 340 -8.20 22.62 -27.84
N LYS A 341 -7.22 21.78 -28.15
CA LYS A 341 -5.87 21.79 -27.58
C LYS A 341 -4.85 22.11 -28.65
N SER A 342 -3.97 23.05 -28.35
CA SER A 342 -2.80 23.38 -29.19
C SER A 342 -1.70 22.30 -29.09
N PRO A 343 -0.74 22.27 -30.04
CA PRO A 343 0.40 21.34 -29.98
C PRO A 343 1.24 21.52 -28.70
N ALA A 344 1.39 22.76 -28.21
CA ALA A 344 2.15 23.06 -27.00
C ALA A 344 1.50 22.45 -25.74
N GLU A 345 0.17 22.51 -25.64
CA GLU A 345 -0.58 21.91 -24.54
C GLU A 345 -0.48 20.38 -24.56
N LEU A 346 -0.60 19.78 -25.75
CA LEU A 346 -0.41 18.33 -25.92
C LEU A 346 1.01 17.89 -25.52
N ALA A 347 2.03 18.66 -25.88
CA ALA A 347 3.41 18.40 -25.48
C ALA A 347 3.59 18.48 -23.95
N ARG A 348 2.99 19.47 -23.29
CA ARG A 348 3.03 19.63 -21.83
C ARG A 348 2.35 18.46 -21.10
N GLU A 349 1.17 18.03 -21.55
CA GLU A 349 0.49 16.85 -20.99
C GLU A 349 1.31 15.58 -21.16
N LYS A 350 1.93 15.38 -22.33
CA LYS A 350 2.81 14.24 -22.60
C LYS A 350 4.04 14.23 -21.68
N ALA A 351 4.66 15.40 -21.46
CA ALA A 351 5.79 15.54 -20.53
C ALA A 351 5.38 15.25 -19.08
N GLN A 352 4.23 15.78 -18.63
CA GLN A 352 3.69 15.50 -17.30
C GLN A 352 3.35 14.02 -17.10
N ALA A 353 2.73 13.38 -18.09
CA ALA A 353 2.43 11.95 -18.06
C ALA A 353 3.70 11.09 -18.03
N ALA A 354 4.75 11.48 -18.78
CA ALA A 354 6.05 10.83 -18.75
C ALA A 354 6.73 10.97 -17.37
N ALA A 355 6.72 12.17 -16.79
CA ALA A 355 7.22 12.42 -15.44
C ALA A 355 6.45 11.62 -14.39
N ALA A 356 5.12 11.54 -14.50
CA ALA A 356 4.29 10.73 -13.60
C ALA A 356 4.60 9.22 -13.72
N ARG A 357 4.88 8.71 -14.93
CA ARG A 357 5.29 7.32 -15.14
C ARG A 357 6.68 7.02 -14.58
N LEU A 358 7.62 7.96 -14.68
CA LEU A 358 8.94 7.85 -14.04
C LEU A 358 8.81 7.85 -12.52
N ARG A 359 8.01 8.78 -11.96
CA ARG A 359 7.68 8.83 -10.52
C ARG A 359 6.99 7.56 -10.02
N ALA A 360 6.20 6.90 -10.86
CA ALA A 360 5.57 5.62 -10.51
C ALA A 360 6.56 4.43 -10.43
N LYS A 361 7.77 4.59 -11.00
CA LYS A 361 8.84 3.59 -10.95
C LYS A 361 9.85 3.83 -9.83
N GLU A 362 9.83 5.01 -9.20
CA GLU A 362 10.73 5.34 -8.09
C GLU A 362 10.34 4.56 -6.82
N ASP A 363 11.35 4.19 -6.04
CA ASP A 363 11.16 3.59 -4.72
C ASP A 363 10.36 4.57 -3.84
N PRO A 364 9.21 4.17 -3.24
CA PRO A 364 8.40 5.06 -2.42
C PRO A 364 9.18 5.66 -1.25
N HIS A 365 10.21 4.97 -0.74
CA HIS A 365 11.08 5.49 0.30
C HIS A 365 12.09 6.51 -0.23
N GLN A 366 12.59 6.32 -1.45
CA GLN A 366 13.42 7.33 -2.11
C GLN A 366 12.61 8.60 -2.33
N ARG A 367 11.39 8.47 -2.84
CA ARG A 367 10.48 9.58 -3.09
C ARG A 367 10.13 10.35 -1.82
N ALA A 368 9.75 9.65 -0.75
CA ALA A 368 9.43 10.31 0.52
C ALA A 368 10.65 11.06 1.08
N ALA A 369 11.86 10.49 0.97
CA ALA A 369 13.08 11.15 1.40
C ALA A 369 13.39 12.40 0.53
N THR A 370 13.25 12.31 -0.79
CA THR A 370 13.53 13.45 -1.69
C THR A 370 12.51 14.56 -1.56
N GLU A 371 11.23 14.26 -1.38
CA GLU A 371 10.17 15.25 -1.12
C GLU A 371 10.45 16.05 0.17
N GLN A 372 10.88 15.35 1.23
CA GLN A 372 11.21 16.00 2.50
C GLN A 372 12.52 16.82 2.44
N ILE A 373 13.51 16.35 1.67
CA ILE A 373 14.73 17.12 1.39
C ILE A 373 14.39 18.41 0.64
N ALA A 374 13.53 18.35 -0.39
CA ALA A 374 13.08 19.51 -1.13
C ALA A 374 12.31 20.50 -0.23
N ALA A 375 11.39 20.01 0.60
CA ALA A 375 10.66 20.83 1.57
C ALA A 375 11.61 21.52 2.57
N ALA A 376 12.69 20.85 2.97
CA ALA A 376 13.72 21.45 3.82
C ALA A 376 14.51 22.55 3.11
N GLU A 377 14.88 22.34 1.85
CA GLU A 377 15.54 23.36 1.04
C GLU A 377 14.67 24.60 0.85
N ASP A 378 13.39 24.41 0.51
CA ASP A 378 12.40 25.48 0.39
C ASP A 378 12.24 26.25 1.70
N SER A 379 12.17 25.54 2.84
CA SER A 379 12.08 26.15 4.17
C SER A 379 13.34 26.95 4.52
N LEU A 380 14.54 26.49 4.13
CA LEU A 380 15.78 27.26 4.32
C LEU A 380 15.81 28.51 3.44
N ASN A 381 15.35 28.42 2.19
CA ASN A 381 15.24 29.55 1.30
C ASN A 381 14.24 30.59 1.84
N ALA A 382 13.16 30.13 2.47
CA ALA A 382 12.19 30.95 3.19
C ALA A 382 12.69 31.47 4.57
N LYS A 383 13.96 31.23 4.93
CA LYS A 383 14.56 31.61 6.23
C LYS A 383 13.85 31.01 7.45
N GLN A 384 13.30 29.80 7.31
CA GLN A 384 12.64 29.03 8.37
C GLN A 384 13.49 27.82 8.78
N PRO A 385 14.58 28.02 9.56
CA PRO A 385 15.53 26.95 9.86
C PRO A 385 14.97 25.84 10.74
N GLU A 386 13.99 26.12 11.62
CA GLU A 386 13.35 25.09 12.43
C GLU A 386 12.48 24.15 11.57
N GLU A 387 11.66 24.69 10.68
CA GLU A 387 10.84 23.90 9.76
C GLU A 387 11.70 23.06 8.82
N ALA A 388 12.78 23.66 8.30
CA ALA A 388 13.77 22.93 7.51
C ALA A 388 14.37 21.76 8.29
N PHE A 389 14.79 21.99 9.54
CA PHE A 389 15.37 20.93 10.36
C PHE A 389 14.36 19.80 10.63
N LEU A 390 13.10 20.14 10.90
CA LEU A 390 12.05 19.15 11.12
C LEU A 390 11.79 18.29 9.86
N ALA A 391 11.71 18.90 8.68
CA ALA A 391 11.56 18.18 7.41
C ALA A 391 12.75 17.24 7.15
N VAL A 392 13.99 17.67 7.43
CA VAL A 392 15.17 16.80 7.31
C VAL A 392 15.09 15.60 8.26
N LEU A 393 14.63 15.81 9.51
CA LEU A 393 14.43 14.72 10.46
C LEU A 393 13.31 13.76 10.04
N GLU A 394 12.32 14.21 9.28
CA GLU A 394 11.28 13.35 8.68
C GLU A 394 11.80 12.54 7.50
N ALA A 395 12.81 13.02 6.77
CA ALA A 395 13.46 12.27 5.70
C ALA A 395 14.27 11.05 6.23
N GLY A 396 14.91 11.19 7.39
CA GLY A 396 15.82 10.19 7.98
C GLY A 396 15.30 8.75 7.99
N PRO A 397 14.11 8.47 8.55
CA PRO A 397 13.54 7.12 8.62
C PRO A 397 13.29 6.43 7.27
N HIS A 398 13.21 7.19 6.17
CA HIS A 398 12.99 6.65 4.83
C HIS A 398 14.30 6.15 4.19
N VAL A 399 15.42 6.80 4.50
CA VAL A 399 16.69 6.55 3.80
C VAL A 399 17.21 5.12 3.96
N PRO A 400 17.24 4.50 5.17
CA PRO A 400 17.69 3.10 5.31
C PRO A 400 16.88 2.09 4.49
N ARG A 401 15.65 2.44 4.07
CA ARG A 401 14.74 1.58 3.32
C ARG A 401 14.87 1.74 1.80
N VAL A 402 15.67 2.70 1.34
CA VAL A 402 15.94 2.90 -0.09
C VAL A 402 16.75 1.72 -0.62
N ARG A 403 16.24 1.07 -1.66
CA ARG A 403 16.83 -0.15 -2.24
C ARG A 403 18.26 0.06 -2.75
N SER A 404 18.49 1.15 -3.49
CA SER A 404 19.81 1.45 -4.06
C SER A 404 20.77 1.97 -2.99
N ALA A 405 21.89 1.28 -2.77
CA ALA A 405 22.92 1.67 -1.81
C ALA A 405 23.60 3.00 -2.16
N ALA A 406 23.82 3.27 -3.46
CA ALA A 406 24.39 4.53 -3.93
C ALA A 406 23.44 5.70 -3.64
N VAL A 407 22.15 5.54 -3.96
CA VAL A 407 21.12 6.57 -3.68
C VAL A 407 20.97 6.78 -2.18
N ARG A 408 20.95 5.70 -1.40
CA ARG A 408 20.90 5.76 0.06
C ARG A 408 22.04 6.61 0.63
N SER A 409 23.27 6.37 0.19
CA SER A 409 24.46 7.09 0.64
C SER A 409 24.38 8.57 0.28
N ALA A 410 23.95 8.90 -0.94
CA ALA A 410 23.76 10.28 -1.38
C ALA A 410 22.70 11.00 -0.53
N LEU A 411 21.55 10.36 -0.28
CA LEU A 411 20.49 10.92 0.57
C LEU A 411 20.96 11.14 2.01
N GLN A 412 21.74 10.21 2.59
CA GLN A 412 22.33 10.39 3.92
C GLN A 412 23.26 11.61 3.98
N GLN A 413 24.09 11.81 2.95
CA GLN A 413 24.99 12.96 2.87
C GLN A 413 24.21 14.28 2.73
N SER A 414 23.13 14.31 1.93
CA SER A 414 22.25 15.47 1.81
C SER A 414 21.57 15.80 3.14
N ILE A 415 21.02 14.81 3.83
CA ILE A 415 20.42 14.98 5.17
C ILE A 415 21.43 15.55 6.15
N LEU A 416 22.64 15.00 6.23
CA LEU A 416 23.69 15.49 7.14
C LEU A 416 24.09 16.93 6.83
N THR A 417 24.17 17.29 5.55
CA THR A 417 24.50 18.65 5.10
C THR A 417 23.40 19.62 5.50
N LEU A 418 22.14 19.27 5.22
CA LEU A 418 20.98 20.12 5.55
C LEU A 418 20.77 20.24 7.06
N CYS A 419 21.01 19.18 7.84
CA CYS A 419 21.00 19.23 9.30
C CYS A 419 22.01 20.25 9.84
N LYS A 420 23.25 20.24 9.35
CA LYS A 420 24.28 21.21 9.75
C LYS A 420 23.91 22.65 9.35
N ARG A 421 23.28 22.83 8.18
CA ARG A 421 22.90 24.16 7.66
C ARG A 421 21.68 24.72 8.38
N SER A 422 20.67 23.90 8.63
CA SER A 422 19.43 24.29 9.31
C SER A 422 19.64 24.51 10.80
N ASN A 423 20.48 23.70 11.46
CA ASN A 423 20.59 23.68 12.90
C ASN A 423 22.00 23.94 13.42
N ARG A 424 22.19 25.12 14.02
CA ARG A 424 23.47 25.54 14.62
C ARG A 424 23.88 24.74 15.87
N VAL A 425 22.96 24.04 16.53
CA VAL A 425 23.25 23.14 17.67
C VAL A 425 23.24 21.67 17.25
N PHE A 426 23.37 21.38 15.95
CA PHE A 426 23.35 20.01 15.43
C PHE A 426 24.43 19.11 16.06
N LYS A 427 25.57 19.68 16.47
CA LYS A 427 26.58 18.94 17.23
C LYS A 427 26.02 18.42 18.55
N GLN A 428 25.43 19.29 19.38
CA GLN A 428 24.78 18.86 20.64
C GLN A 428 23.63 17.87 20.37
N HIS A 429 22.88 18.06 19.29
CA HIS A 429 21.81 17.15 18.89
C HIS A 429 22.36 15.74 18.60
N ARG A 430 23.37 15.64 17.74
CA ARG A 430 24.04 14.35 17.45
C ARG A 430 24.67 13.73 18.70
N ASP A 431 25.28 14.53 19.57
CA ASP A 431 25.90 14.05 20.80
C ASP A 431 24.86 13.48 21.78
N ALA A 432 23.67 14.09 21.88
CA ALA A 432 22.57 13.57 22.69
C ALA A 432 22.05 12.22 22.17
N TYR A 433 21.81 12.10 20.87
CA TYR A 433 21.41 10.82 20.24
C TYR A 433 22.48 9.74 20.43
N THR A 434 23.76 10.10 20.28
CA THR A 434 24.89 9.19 20.53
C THR A 434 24.92 8.74 22.00
N LYS A 435 24.71 9.67 22.95
CA LYS A 435 24.71 9.37 24.40
C LYS A 435 23.56 8.43 24.76
N ALA A 436 22.36 8.66 24.22
CA ALA A 436 21.20 7.80 24.41
C ALA A 436 21.43 6.40 23.80
N ALA A 437 21.89 6.32 22.56
CA ALA A 437 22.19 5.05 21.89
C ALA A 437 23.26 4.24 22.66
N LYS A 438 24.33 4.88 23.13
CA LYS A 438 25.37 4.23 23.95
C LYS A 438 24.83 3.71 25.29
N ALA A 439 23.93 4.44 25.93
CA ALA A 439 23.32 3.99 27.18
C ALA A 439 22.51 2.70 26.97
N LEU A 440 21.69 2.66 25.91
CA LEU A 440 20.90 1.47 25.53
C LEU A 440 21.79 0.29 25.12
N LEU A 441 22.84 0.53 24.35
CA LEU A 441 23.84 -0.48 24.00
C LEU A 441 24.52 -1.06 25.26
N GLY A 442 24.86 -0.22 26.23
CA GLY A 442 25.43 -0.66 27.52
C GLY A 442 24.49 -1.62 28.25
N ALA A 443 23.21 -1.27 28.36
CA ALA A 443 22.21 -2.17 28.94
C ALA A 443 22.07 -3.46 28.13
N ALA A 444 22.01 -3.39 26.79
CA ALA A 444 21.93 -4.58 25.94
C ALA A 444 23.10 -5.55 26.16
N ASN A 445 24.31 -5.02 26.38
CA ASN A 445 25.48 -5.82 26.72
C ASN A 445 25.34 -6.51 28.09
N SER A 446 24.82 -5.81 29.11
CA SER A 446 24.50 -6.43 30.41
C SER A 446 23.51 -7.59 30.26
N TYR A 447 22.40 -7.39 29.54
CA TYR A 447 21.43 -8.46 29.28
C TYR A 447 22.03 -9.61 28.48
N THR A 448 22.89 -9.31 27.50
CA THR A 448 23.58 -10.35 26.71
C THR A 448 24.49 -11.20 27.58
N ALA A 449 25.25 -10.58 28.48
CA ALA A 449 26.10 -11.28 29.44
C ALA A 449 25.29 -12.15 30.41
N GLY A 450 24.09 -11.71 30.78
CA GLY A 450 23.12 -12.47 31.58
C GLY A 450 22.35 -13.56 30.82
N GLY A 451 22.54 -13.72 29.51
CA GLY A 451 21.83 -14.71 28.68
C GLY A 451 20.41 -14.28 28.24
N TRP A 452 20.04 -13.01 28.45
CA TRP A 452 18.72 -12.45 28.12
C TRP A 452 18.72 -11.85 26.71
N HIS A 453 18.83 -12.73 25.72
CA HIS A 453 19.09 -12.33 24.34
C HIS A 453 17.91 -11.61 23.69
N THR A 454 16.67 -11.88 24.09
CA THR A 454 15.49 -11.23 23.51
C THR A 454 15.40 -9.77 23.96
N THR A 455 15.59 -9.52 25.26
CA THR A 455 15.65 -8.17 25.82
C THR A 455 16.84 -7.39 25.24
N ALA A 456 18.02 -8.01 25.15
CA ALA A 456 19.19 -7.38 24.54
C ALA A 456 18.92 -6.95 23.09
N ARG A 457 18.25 -7.80 22.30
CA ARG A 457 17.85 -7.48 20.92
C ARG A 457 16.91 -6.29 20.85
N GLU A 458 15.88 -6.23 21.70
CA GLU A 458 14.95 -5.09 21.73
C GLU A 458 15.67 -3.76 21.99
N LEU A 459 16.62 -3.76 22.94
CA LEU A 459 17.42 -2.58 23.27
C LEU A 459 18.34 -2.17 22.11
N LEU A 460 18.92 -3.14 21.40
CA LEU A 460 19.75 -2.87 20.21
C LEU A 460 18.95 -2.32 19.04
N VAL A 461 17.72 -2.81 18.83
CA VAL A 461 16.80 -2.25 17.83
C VAL A 461 16.51 -0.78 18.15
N ARG A 462 16.17 -0.46 19.41
CA ARG A 462 15.93 0.93 19.84
C ARG A 462 17.18 1.81 19.69
N ALA A 463 18.36 1.29 20.05
CA ALA A 463 19.62 2.02 19.85
C ALA A 463 19.91 2.31 18.37
N ARG A 464 19.52 1.40 17.46
CA ARG A 464 19.64 1.58 16.01
C ARG A 464 18.63 2.56 15.44
N GLU A 465 17.41 2.59 15.97
CA GLU A 465 16.38 3.57 15.56
C GLU A 465 16.85 5.01 15.83
N LEU A 466 17.49 5.26 16.98
CA LEU A 466 18.11 6.56 17.27
C LEU A 466 19.17 6.94 16.23
N ASP A 467 19.90 5.96 15.72
CA ASP A 467 20.95 6.21 14.74
C ASP A 467 20.42 6.44 13.31
N ALA A 468 19.22 5.92 13.02
CA ALA A 468 18.54 6.17 11.75
C ALA A 468 18.02 7.62 11.66
N GLU A 469 17.68 8.25 12.79
CA GLU A 469 17.26 9.66 12.82
C GLU A 469 18.44 10.62 12.62
N VAL A 470 19.60 10.30 13.17
CA VAL A 470 20.82 11.10 13.04
C VAL A 470 22.00 10.16 12.86
N PRO A 471 22.62 10.06 11.68
CA PRO A 471 23.77 9.17 11.49
C PRO A 471 24.90 9.47 12.47
N THR A 472 25.14 8.55 13.38
CA THR A 472 26.22 8.52 14.36
C THR A 472 27.17 7.37 14.02
N ALA A 473 28.42 7.45 14.50
CA ALA A 473 29.35 6.34 14.38
C ALA A 473 28.97 5.12 15.27
N ALA A 474 27.87 5.20 16.03
CA ALA A 474 27.45 4.13 16.94
C ALA A 474 26.91 2.89 16.19
N LEU A 475 26.39 3.03 14.98
CA LEU A 475 25.89 1.93 14.12
C LEU A 475 26.96 0.86 13.88
N ALA A 476 28.21 1.24 13.60
CA ALA A 476 29.28 0.29 13.38
C ALA A 476 29.60 -0.54 14.63
N ALA A 477 29.47 0.06 15.82
CA ALA A 477 29.61 -0.66 17.09
C ALA A 477 28.37 -1.51 17.42
N ASN A 478 27.17 -1.03 17.08
CA ASN A 478 25.90 -1.75 17.23
C ASN A 478 25.81 -2.98 16.31
N ASP A 479 26.20 -2.86 15.04
CA ASP A 479 26.16 -3.97 14.08
C ASP A 479 27.13 -5.09 14.50
N LYS A 480 28.34 -4.73 14.96
CA LYS A 480 29.31 -5.68 15.52
C LYS A 480 28.86 -6.32 16.84
N ALA A 481 28.11 -5.59 17.68
CA ALA A 481 27.53 -6.12 18.93
C ALA A 481 26.31 -7.02 18.67
N MET A 482 25.54 -6.75 17.60
CA MET A 482 24.37 -7.51 17.20
C MET A 482 24.73 -8.86 16.58
N GLU A 483 25.83 -8.96 15.82
CA GLU A 483 26.27 -10.22 15.18
C GLU A 483 26.31 -11.43 16.15
N PRO A 484 26.98 -11.38 17.31
CA PRO A 484 27.02 -12.51 18.24
C PRO A 484 25.68 -12.77 18.93
N ILE A 485 24.83 -11.74 19.13
CA ILE A 485 23.51 -11.88 19.76
C ILE A 485 22.52 -12.50 18.79
N LEU A 486 22.53 -12.06 17.52
CA LEU A 486 21.80 -12.69 16.44
C LEU A 486 22.29 -14.12 16.26
N ALA A 487 23.60 -14.37 16.20
CA ALA A 487 24.15 -15.72 16.11
C ALA A 487 23.71 -16.64 17.27
N LYS A 488 23.58 -16.13 18.50
CA LYS A 488 23.06 -16.89 19.66
C LYS A 488 21.54 -17.04 19.67
N LEU A 489 20.77 -16.03 19.27
CA LEU A 489 19.31 -16.15 19.05
C LEU A 489 18.98 -17.12 17.90
N HIS A 490 19.89 -17.23 16.93
CA HIS A 490 19.84 -18.16 15.82
C HIS A 490 20.60 -19.47 16.11
N GLY A 491 21.20 -19.63 17.29
CA GLY A 491 22.03 -20.77 17.68
C GLY A 491 21.36 -21.69 18.70
N HIS A 492 20.96 -22.88 18.25
CA HIS A 492 20.48 -24.06 19.01
C HIS A 492 18.97 -24.19 19.28
N ARG A 493 18.18 -24.22 18.20
CA ARG A 493 18.09 -25.52 17.50
C ARG A 493 18.79 -25.27 16.18
N PRO A 494 19.68 -26.16 15.68
CA PRO A 494 19.76 -26.29 14.25
C PRO A 494 18.31 -26.40 13.81
N GLU A 495 17.79 -25.40 13.08
CA GLU A 495 16.78 -25.75 12.10
C GLU A 495 17.44 -26.91 11.39
N PRO A 496 16.93 -28.16 11.52
CA PRO A 496 17.62 -29.26 10.91
C PRO A 496 17.90 -28.76 9.51
N GLN A 497 19.17 -28.79 9.10
CA GLN A 497 19.46 -29.00 7.71
C GLN A 497 18.83 -30.37 7.43
N VAL A 498 17.50 -30.40 7.36
CA VAL A 498 16.76 -31.31 6.53
C VAL A 498 17.36 -30.92 5.21
N ALA A 499 18.38 -31.69 4.77
CA ALA A 499 18.78 -31.72 3.39
C ALA A 499 17.48 -31.60 2.63
N ALA A 500 17.29 -30.49 1.91
CA ALA A 500 15.99 -30.13 1.40
C ALA A 500 15.45 -31.40 0.74
N ASP A 501 14.35 -31.95 1.25
CA ASP A 501 13.76 -33.16 0.68
C ASP A 501 12.94 -32.73 -0.55
N THR A 502 13.65 -32.00 -1.41
CA THR A 502 13.22 -31.54 -2.71
C THR A 502 13.07 -32.72 -3.65
N GLU A 503 13.64 -33.89 -3.30
CA GLU A 503 13.40 -35.15 -3.99
C GLU A 503 11.91 -35.53 -3.91
N GLN A 504 11.26 -35.45 -2.75
CA GLN A 504 9.82 -35.72 -2.65
C GLN A 504 8.96 -34.74 -3.46
N ILE A 505 9.24 -33.44 -3.36
CA ILE A 505 8.52 -32.43 -4.16
C ILE A 505 8.76 -32.68 -5.65
N THR A 506 10.00 -32.90 -6.07
CA THR A 506 10.30 -33.18 -7.47
C THR A 506 9.58 -34.45 -7.92
N LYS A 507 9.66 -35.54 -7.15
CA LYS A 507 9.00 -36.82 -7.46
C LYS A 507 7.48 -36.69 -7.58
N TRP A 508 6.82 -35.90 -6.73
CA TRP A 508 5.35 -35.79 -6.75
C TRP A 508 4.83 -34.77 -7.76
N PHE A 509 5.65 -33.81 -8.17
CA PHE A 509 5.22 -32.71 -9.03
C PHE A 509 5.85 -32.72 -10.42
N GLN A 510 6.91 -33.51 -10.64
CA GLN A 510 7.44 -33.81 -11.97
C GLN A 510 6.40 -34.63 -12.75
N GLY A 511 5.94 -34.08 -13.88
CA GLY A 511 4.78 -34.63 -14.62
C GLY A 511 3.42 -34.29 -13.99
N GLY A 512 3.39 -33.40 -12.99
CA GLY A 512 2.18 -32.83 -12.42
C GLY A 512 1.34 -32.09 -13.46
N ARG A 513 0.05 -31.89 -13.16
CA ARG A 513 -0.89 -31.24 -14.08
C ARG A 513 -0.99 -29.76 -13.76
N GLU A 514 -0.84 -28.91 -14.76
CA GLU A 514 -1.14 -27.48 -14.69
C GLU A 514 -2.59 -27.27 -15.19
N PRO A 515 -3.58 -27.08 -14.31
CA PRO A 515 -4.97 -26.97 -14.71
C PRO A 515 -5.27 -25.63 -15.43
N TYR A 516 -4.53 -24.57 -15.12
CA TYR A 516 -4.58 -23.25 -15.79
C TYR A 516 -3.28 -22.46 -15.52
N GLY A 517 -2.88 -21.66 -16.52
CA GLY A 517 -1.64 -20.90 -16.52
C GLY A 517 -0.43 -21.75 -16.92
N LYS A 518 0.18 -21.48 -18.09
CA LYS A 518 1.48 -22.07 -18.50
C LYS A 518 2.62 -21.34 -17.81
N ALA A 519 2.61 -21.32 -16.48
CA ALA A 519 3.69 -20.65 -15.75
C ALA A 519 5.01 -21.40 -15.93
N GLY A 520 4.95 -22.72 -16.17
CA GLY A 520 6.08 -23.62 -16.09
C GLY A 520 6.63 -23.69 -14.67
N TRP A 521 7.13 -24.84 -14.25
CA TRP A 521 7.73 -25.02 -12.93
C TRP A 521 9.14 -25.56 -13.06
N THR A 522 10.05 -24.95 -12.31
CA THR A 522 11.43 -25.43 -12.12
C THR A 522 11.56 -26.05 -10.75
N PHE A 523 12.22 -27.19 -10.73
CA PHE A 523 12.62 -27.91 -9.53
C PHE A 523 14.14 -27.94 -9.55
N ASP A 524 14.77 -27.34 -8.55
CA ASP A 524 16.20 -27.46 -8.32
C ASP A 524 16.46 -28.24 -7.03
N ALA A 525 17.73 -28.47 -6.69
CA ALA A 525 18.10 -29.22 -5.50
C ALA A 525 17.60 -28.56 -4.19
N VAL A 526 17.13 -27.31 -4.22
CA VAL A 526 16.83 -26.49 -3.05
C VAL A 526 15.34 -26.16 -2.93
N SER A 527 14.61 -26.01 -4.04
CA SER A 527 13.20 -25.61 -4.05
C SER A 527 12.45 -25.90 -5.37
N ALA A 528 11.12 -25.83 -5.30
CA ALA A 528 10.24 -25.68 -6.45
C ALA A 528 9.78 -24.22 -6.61
N ARG A 529 9.80 -23.70 -7.85
CA ARG A 529 9.40 -22.32 -8.18
C ARG A 529 8.82 -22.22 -9.60
N PRO A 530 7.88 -21.29 -9.86
CA PRO A 530 7.37 -21.03 -11.22
C PRO A 530 8.46 -20.39 -12.11
N THR A 531 8.54 -20.76 -13.39
CA THR A 531 9.55 -20.26 -14.34
C THR A 531 9.16 -18.95 -15.03
N SER A 532 7.87 -18.65 -15.11
CA SER A 532 7.36 -17.40 -15.65
C SER A 532 6.29 -16.80 -14.75
N GLN A 533 6.10 -15.48 -14.84
CA GLN A 533 5.08 -14.78 -14.06
C GLN A 533 3.69 -15.14 -14.60
N PRO A 534 2.83 -15.84 -13.84
CA PRO A 534 1.45 -16.05 -14.26
C PRO A 534 0.74 -14.71 -14.40
N SER A 535 -0.14 -14.58 -15.38
CA SER A 535 -0.95 -13.37 -15.55
C SER A 535 -1.78 -13.10 -14.30
N ARG A 536 -1.99 -11.82 -13.98
CA ARG A 536 -2.63 -11.32 -12.74
C ARG A 536 -4.04 -11.88 -12.47
N ARG A 537 -4.69 -12.50 -13.48
CA ARG A 537 -6.05 -13.03 -13.40
C ARG A 537 -6.13 -14.55 -13.17
N SER A 538 -5.05 -15.31 -13.40
CA SER A 538 -5.16 -16.78 -13.49
C SER A 538 -4.36 -17.55 -12.44
N GLY A 539 -3.36 -16.93 -11.79
CA GLY A 539 -2.43 -17.65 -10.90
C GLY A 539 -1.70 -18.80 -11.60
N ALA A 540 -0.75 -19.42 -10.91
CA ALA A 540 -0.11 -20.66 -11.34
C ALA A 540 -0.50 -21.76 -10.36
N VAL A 541 -1.11 -22.83 -10.85
CA VAL A 541 -1.38 -24.04 -10.08
C VAL A 541 -0.61 -25.21 -10.67
N LEU A 542 -0.01 -26.00 -9.80
CA LEU A 542 0.55 -27.30 -10.16
C LEU A 542 -0.01 -28.36 -9.25
N LEU A 543 -0.73 -29.33 -9.80
CA LEU A 543 -1.27 -30.47 -9.06
C LEU A 543 -0.28 -31.63 -9.07
N SER A 544 -0.04 -32.22 -7.90
CA SER A 544 0.78 -33.40 -7.73
C SER A 544 0.13 -34.64 -8.35
N THR A 545 0.97 -35.58 -8.76
CA THR A 545 0.57 -36.94 -9.15
C THR A 545 0.15 -37.77 -7.93
N ARG A 546 0.69 -37.45 -6.74
CA ARG A 546 0.29 -38.06 -5.47
C ARG A 546 -1.11 -37.59 -5.06
N LYS A 547 -1.97 -38.55 -4.68
CA LYS A 547 -3.27 -38.32 -4.04
C LYS A 547 -3.12 -38.43 -2.52
N VAL A 548 -3.98 -37.73 -1.82
CA VAL A 548 -4.07 -37.65 -0.36
C VAL A 548 -5.45 -38.12 0.08
N GLY A 549 -5.50 -38.86 1.18
CA GLY A 549 -6.72 -39.40 1.79
C GLY A 549 -7.63 -38.34 2.42
N LYS A 550 -8.73 -38.79 3.06
CA LYS A 550 -9.75 -37.93 3.68
C LYS A 550 -9.26 -37.17 4.91
N ALA A 551 -8.22 -37.68 5.57
CA ALA A 551 -7.56 -37.04 6.68
C ALA A 551 -6.06 -37.04 6.43
N ALA A 552 -5.43 -35.88 6.46
CA ALA A 552 -3.99 -35.77 6.29
C ALA A 552 -3.44 -34.51 6.97
N ASN A 553 -2.21 -34.63 7.44
CA ASN A 553 -1.39 -33.51 7.87
C ASN A 553 -0.33 -33.24 6.79
N VAL A 554 -0.41 -32.06 6.19
CA VAL A 554 0.51 -31.58 5.18
C VAL A 554 1.39 -30.52 5.83
N THR A 555 2.71 -30.68 5.74
CA THR A 555 3.66 -29.64 6.14
C THR A 555 4.46 -29.21 4.93
N LEU A 556 4.60 -27.91 4.72
CA LEU A 556 5.34 -27.34 3.60
C LEU A 556 6.12 -26.12 4.06
N GLN A 557 7.35 -25.94 3.59
CA GLN A 557 8.07 -24.68 3.77
C GLN A 557 7.85 -23.78 2.56
N ILE A 558 7.47 -22.54 2.81
CA ILE A 558 7.18 -21.53 1.80
C ILE A 558 8.04 -20.31 2.08
N LYS A 559 8.68 -19.78 1.05
CA LYS A 559 9.35 -18.50 1.09
C LYS A 559 8.66 -17.56 0.12
N THR A 560 8.08 -16.50 0.66
CA THR A 560 7.41 -15.46 -0.13
C THR A 560 8.38 -14.30 -0.38
N GLY A 561 8.24 -13.70 -1.55
CA GLY A 561 9.05 -12.57 -1.99
C GLY A 561 8.78 -11.26 -1.21
N ASP A 562 9.43 -10.20 -1.68
CA ASP A 562 9.44 -8.84 -1.13
C ASP A 562 8.19 -7.99 -1.47
N VAL A 563 7.34 -8.47 -2.39
CA VAL A 563 6.14 -7.78 -2.92
C VAL A 563 4.90 -8.66 -2.70
N VAL A 564 3.69 -8.07 -2.80
CA VAL A 564 2.36 -8.72 -2.70
C VAL A 564 2.21 -9.91 -3.66
N SER A 565 2.80 -11.04 -3.31
CA SER A 565 2.61 -12.34 -3.90
C SER A 565 1.69 -13.16 -3.01
N THR A 566 0.82 -13.93 -3.64
CA THR A 566 0.04 -14.95 -2.94
C THR A 566 0.78 -16.25 -3.09
N ALA A 567 1.00 -16.97 -1.99
CA ALA A 567 1.48 -18.35 -2.02
C ALA A 567 0.43 -19.25 -1.38
N GLY A 568 0.36 -20.51 -1.79
CA GLY A 568 -0.69 -21.38 -1.29
C GLY A 568 -0.48 -22.85 -1.59
N VAL A 569 -1.37 -23.64 -1.00
CA VAL A 569 -1.47 -25.08 -1.21
C VAL A 569 -2.87 -25.39 -1.74
N VAL A 570 -2.92 -26.17 -2.80
CA VAL A 570 -4.14 -26.76 -3.32
C VAL A 570 -4.35 -28.12 -2.66
N PHE A 571 -5.58 -28.43 -2.26
CA PHE A 571 -5.93 -29.70 -1.62
C PHE A 571 -7.32 -30.14 -2.06
N GLY A 572 -7.65 -31.43 -1.89
CA GLY A 572 -8.92 -31.99 -2.35
C GLY A 572 -9.14 -31.90 -3.86
N ALA A 573 -8.06 -31.86 -4.66
CA ALA A 573 -8.19 -31.73 -6.11
C ALA A 573 -8.65 -33.05 -6.73
N LYS A 574 -9.93 -33.13 -7.11
CA LYS A 574 -10.53 -34.29 -7.80
C LYS A 574 -10.39 -34.20 -9.31
N SER A 575 -10.32 -32.98 -9.82
CA SER A 575 -10.12 -32.68 -11.24
C SER A 575 -9.45 -31.31 -11.40
N LYS A 576 -9.08 -30.95 -12.64
CA LYS A 576 -8.59 -29.60 -12.97
C LYS A 576 -9.59 -28.47 -12.66
N PHE A 577 -10.87 -28.79 -12.46
CA PHE A 577 -11.93 -27.81 -12.21
C PHE A 577 -12.52 -27.90 -10.80
N HIS A 578 -12.05 -28.82 -9.96
CA HIS A 578 -12.62 -29.05 -8.64
C HIS A 578 -11.51 -29.29 -7.63
N TYR A 579 -11.18 -28.23 -6.88
CA TYR A 579 -10.18 -28.25 -5.82
C TYR A 579 -10.44 -27.13 -4.80
N HIS A 580 -9.84 -27.27 -3.63
CA HIS A 580 -9.77 -26.22 -2.62
C HIS A 580 -8.38 -25.60 -2.60
N LEU A 581 -8.32 -24.33 -2.28
CA LEU A 581 -7.10 -23.54 -2.31
C LEU A 581 -6.94 -22.81 -0.99
N LEU A 582 -5.88 -23.10 -0.26
CA LEU A 582 -5.44 -22.30 0.86
C LEU A 582 -4.43 -21.27 0.36
N THR A 583 -4.73 -20.00 0.56
CA THR A 583 -3.84 -18.88 0.21
C THR A 583 -3.29 -18.22 1.45
N ILE A 584 -2.06 -17.73 1.31
CA ILE A 584 -1.36 -16.86 2.23
C ILE A 584 -1.13 -15.56 1.46
N ASP A 585 -1.91 -14.55 1.82
CA ASP A 585 -1.83 -13.22 1.25
C ASP A 585 -1.14 -12.28 2.24
N HIS A 586 -0.09 -11.62 1.79
CA HIS A 586 0.53 -10.55 2.57
C HIS A 586 -0.06 -9.20 2.17
N GLU A 587 -0.65 -8.47 3.13
CA GLU A 587 -1.12 -7.10 2.90
C GLU A 587 -0.14 -6.09 3.55
N PRO A 588 0.72 -5.44 2.74
CA PRO A 588 1.75 -4.56 3.27
C PRO A 588 1.20 -3.39 4.06
N LYS A 589 0.02 -2.87 3.68
CA LYS A 589 -0.61 -1.73 4.36
C LYS A 589 -1.04 -2.06 5.78
N LEU A 590 -1.50 -3.29 6.01
CA LEU A 590 -2.04 -3.74 7.29
C LEU A 590 -1.00 -4.44 8.16
N ARG A 591 0.22 -4.67 7.65
CA ARG A 591 1.27 -5.48 8.30
C ARG A 591 0.72 -6.82 8.81
N ALA A 592 -0.17 -7.42 8.02
CA ALA A 592 -0.87 -8.63 8.40
C ALA A 592 -0.79 -9.64 7.26
N THR A 593 -0.68 -10.91 7.65
CA THR A 593 -0.80 -12.04 6.73
C THR A 593 -2.19 -12.61 6.88
N PHE A 594 -2.87 -12.74 5.77
CA PHE A 594 -4.21 -13.30 5.71
C PHE A 594 -4.15 -14.71 5.17
N VAL A 595 -4.82 -15.60 5.87
CA VAL A 595 -5.02 -16.97 5.42
C VAL A 595 -6.48 -17.11 5.01
N GLN A 596 -6.70 -17.55 3.77
CA GLN A 596 -8.04 -17.71 3.20
C GLN A 596 -8.16 -19.03 2.46
N VAL A 597 -9.30 -19.70 2.61
CA VAL A 597 -9.65 -20.88 1.84
C VAL A 597 -10.64 -20.51 0.75
N TYR A 598 -10.37 -20.96 -0.46
CA TYR A 598 -11.24 -20.84 -1.62
C TYR A 598 -11.61 -22.22 -2.15
N LYS A 599 -12.75 -22.31 -2.83
CA LYS A 599 -13.16 -23.46 -3.64
C LYS A 599 -13.25 -23.00 -5.09
N TRP A 600 -12.59 -23.72 -5.98
CA TRP A 600 -12.76 -23.50 -7.41
C TRP A 600 -13.93 -24.31 -7.94
N ASN A 601 -14.81 -23.66 -8.70
CA ASN A 601 -15.99 -24.27 -9.29
C ASN A 601 -15.90 -24.45 -10.82
N GLY A 602 -14.74 -24.15 -11.42
CA GLY A 602 -14.52 -24.22 -12.87
C GLY A 602 -14.38 -22.85 -13.54
N SER A 603 -14.90 -21.77 -12.96
CA SER A 603 -14.82 -20.41 -13.52
C SER A 603 -14.19 -19.39 -12.56
N GLU A 604 -14.37 -19.54 -11.25
CA GLU A 604 -13.87 -18.59 -10.25
C GLU A 604 -13.51 -19.25 -8.90
N HIS A 605 -12.70 -18.53 -8.11
CA HIS A 605 -12.37 -18.90 -6.73
C HIS A 605 -13.43 -18.34 -5.78
N LEU A 606 -14.33 -19.20 -5.31
CA LEU A 606 -15.33 -18.84 -4.32
C LEU A 606 -14.72 -18.93 -2.92
N LYS A 607 -14.79 -17.86 -2.13
CA LYS A 607 -14.29 -17.87 -0.75
C LYS A 607 -15.14 -18.81 0.11
N VAL A 608 -14.51 -19.74 0.82
CA VAL A 608 -15.20 -20.69 1.70
C VAL A 608 -14.61 -20.58 3.11
N GLY A 609 -15.40 -20.00 4.02
CA GLY A 609 -15.02 -19.81 5.42
C GLY A 609 -14.46 -18.41 5.74
N PRO A 610 -14.20 -18.15 7.03
CA PRO A 610 -13.70 -16.86 7.50
C PRO A 610 -12.25 -16.63 7.07
N GLN A 611 -11.92 -15.36 6.81
CA GLN A 611 -10.53 -14.95 6.62
C GLN A 611 -9.84 -14.86 7.98
N LEU A 612 -8.73 -15.56 8.12
CA LEU A 612 -7.93 -15.53 9.33
C LEU A 612 -6.85 -14.47 9.20
N GLN A 613 -6.81 -13.54 10.15
CA GLN A 613 -5.73 -12.58 10.28
C GLN A 613 -4.69 -13.15 11.23
N LEU A 614 -3.47 -13.38 10.72
CA LEU A 614 -2.32 -13.74 11.52
C LEU A 614 -1.46 -12.49 11.73
N ARG A 615 -1.08 -12.22 12.99
CA ARG A 615 -0.16 -11.13 13.31
C ARG A 615 1.23 -11.59 12.93
N PHE A 616 1.84 -10.94 11.94
CA PHE A 616 3.12 -11.38 11.40
C PHE A 616 4.15 -10.25 11.47
N THR A 617 5.35 -10.55 11.96
CA THR A 617 6.44 -9.58 12.00
C THR A 617 7.04 -9.40 10.61
N PRO A 618 7.38 -8.17 10.19
CA PRO A 618 8.00 -7.89 8.89
C PRO A 618 9.32 -8.64 8.61
N GLU A 619 9.93 -9.24 9.63
CA GLU A 619 11.26 -9.89 9.58
C GLU A 619 11.24 -11.28 8.95
N ALA A 620 10.07 -11.93 8.87
CA ALA A 620 9.95 -13.23 8.20
C ALA A 620 9.74 -13.10 6.67
N ARG A 621 9.86 -11.88 6.13
CA ARG A 621 9.98 -11.64 4.69
C ARG A 621 11.29 -12.23 4.17
N ALA A 622 11.25 -12.93 3.03
CA ALA A 622 12.40 -13.64 2.46
C ALA A 622 13.00 -14.76 3.35
N GLN A 623 12.33 -15.13 4.45
CA GLN A 623 12.66 -16.30 5.26
C GLN A 623 11.73 -17.46 4.91
N TRP A 624 12.20 -18.68 5.17
CA TRP A 624 11.37 -19.88 5.03
C TRP A 624 10.37 -19.95 6.17
N MET A 625 9.10 -20.16 5.84
CA MET A 625 8.00 -20.31 6.79
C MET A 625 7.41 -21.69 6.67
N THR A 626 7.23 -22.38 7.80
CA THR A 626 6.52 -23.67 7.82
C THR A 626 5.01 -23.44 7.82
N LEU A 627 4.33 -23.86 6.76
CA LEU A 627 2.89 -24.00 6.67
C LEU A 627 2.51 -25.44 7.05
N GLY A 628 1.79 -25.60 8.15
CA GLY A 628 1.10 -26.83 8.52
C GLY A 628 -0.37 -26.73 8.16
N LEU A 629 -0.89 -27.75 7.50
CA LEU A 629 -2.27 -27.87 7.07
C LEU A 629 -2.76 -29.26 7.46
N ALA A 630 -3.71 -29.34 8.39
CA ALA A 630 -4.43 -30.57 8.67
C ALA A 630 -5.87 -30.43 8.20
N PHE A 631 -6.43 -31.45 7.58
CA PHE A 631 -7.83 -31.43 7.17
C PHE A 631 -8.51 -32.77 7.38
N ASP A 632 -9.81 -32.71 7.67
CA ASP A 632 -10.75 -33.83 7.75
C ASP A 632 -12.10 -33.40 7.14
N ASP A 633 -13.11 -34.28 7.18
CA ASP A 633 -14.45 -34.05 6.63
C ASP A 633 -15.26 -32.92 7.32
N GLN A 634 -14.75 -32.37 8.42
CA GLN A 634 -15.42 -31.35 9.23
C GLN A 634 -14.69 -30.00 9.24
N LYS A 635 -13.36 -30.00 9.14
CA LYS A 635 -12.54 -28.81 9.36
C LYS A 635 -11.22 -28.84 8.62
N VAL A 636 -10.67 -27.64 8.47
CA VAL A 636 -9.30 -27.39 8.07
C VAL A 636 -8.59 -26.65 9.19
N VAL A 637 -7.49 -27.21 9.70
CA VAL A 637 -6.63 -26.60 10.71
C VAL A 637 -5.36 -26.10 10.04
N VAL A 638 -5.08 -24.81 10.20
CA VAL A 638 -3.92 -24.16 9.60
C VAL A 638 -2.98 -23.67 10.69
N ARG A 639 -1.69 -23.90 10.50
CA ARG A 639 -0.59 -23.39 11.33
C ARG A 639 0.44 -22.73 10.45
N LEU A 640 0.88 -21.52 10.79
CA LEU A 640 1.94 -20.82 10.07
C LEU A 640 3.07 -20.46 11.05
N GLY A 641 4.24 -21.03 10.83
CA GLY A 641 5.41 -20.86 11.69
C GLY A 641 5.12 -21.27 13.14
N ARG A 642 5.37 -20.35 14.08
CA ARG A 642 5.17 -20.56 15.52
C ARG A 642 3.79 -20.12 16.03
N GLU A 643 2.94 -19.59 15.16
CA GLU A 643 1.60 -19.13 15.55
C GLU A 643 0.73 -20.30 16.03
N PRO A 644 -0.21 -20.04 16.97
CA PRO A 644 -1.18 -21.05 17.39
C PRO A 644 -2.04 -21.49 16.21
N ALA A 645 -2.32 -22.79 16.14
CA ALA A 645 -3.16 -23.37 15.09
C ALA A 645 -4.55 -22.72 15.08
N LYS A 646 -5.07 -22.47 13.88
CA LYS A 646 -6.39 -21.88 13.66
C LYS A 646 -7.27 -22.89 12.93
N THR A 647 -8.48 -23.08 13.44
CA THR A 647 -9.45 -24.02 12.87
C THR A 647 -10.49 -23.28 12.03
N LEU A 648 -10.67 -23.74 10.80
CA LEU A 648 -11.70 -23.31 9.86
C LEU A 648 -12.75 -24.42 9.76
N PRO A 649 -13.98 -24.20 10.27
CA PRO A 649 -15.05 -25.20 10.14
C PRO A 649 -15.52 -25.23 8.67
N LEU A 650 -15.38 -26.37 8.01
CA LEU A 650 -15.74 -26.59 6.61
C LEU A 650 -16.49 -27.93 6.47
N LYS A 651 -17.66 -28.00 7.11
CA LYS A 651 -18.46 -29.23 7.19
C LYS A 651 -18.96 -29.70 5.81
N GLY A 652 -18.95 -31.02 5.60
CA GLY A 652 -19.58 -31.67 4.45
C GLY A 652 -18.79 -31.50 3.13
N GLN A 653 -17.50 -31.19 3.22
CA GLN A 653 -16.59 -31.18 2.07
C GLN A 653 -15.74 -32.46 2.10
N ASP A 654 -15.50 -33.04 0.94
CA ASP A 654 -14.55 -34.13 0.78
C ASP A 654 -13.22 -33.57 0.26
N PHE A 655 -12.21 -33.59 1.12
CA PHE A 655 -10.87 -33.08 0.83
C PHE A 655 -9.89 -34.15 0.33
N SER A 656 -10.35 -35.36 0.04
CA SER A 656 -9.53 -36.34 -0.64
C SER A 656 -9.27 -35.96 -2.10
N GLY A 657 -8.05 -36.18 -2.59
CA GLY A 657 -7.66 -35.81 -3.94
C GLY A 657 -6.18 -35.49 -4.08
N SER A 658 -5.77 -34.94 -5.22
CA SER A 658 -4.40 -34.46 -5.40
C SER A 658 -4.12 -33.23 -4.53
N LEU A 659 -2.88 -33.13 -4.05
CA LEU A 659 -2.34 -31.89 -3.50
C LEU A 659 -1.85 -31.01 -4.65
N GLY A 660 -1.63 -29.73 -4.42
CA GLY A 660 -0.98 -28.86 -5.39
C GLY A 660 -0.28 -27.66 -4.75
N LEU A 661 0.52 -26.97 -5.56
CA LEU A 661 1.14 -25.70 -5.22
C LEU A 661 0.38 -24.57 -5.92
N TYR A 662 0.28 -23.42 -5.27
CA TYR A 662 -0.34 -22.23 -5.84
C TYR A 662 0.52 -21.00 -5.64
N THR A 663 0.59 -20.15 -6.67
CA THR A 663 1.20 -18.83 -6.54
C THR A 663 0.56 -17.81 -7.47
N THR A 664 0.48 -16.56 -7.02
CA THR A 664 0.29 -15.40 -7.90
C THR A 664 1.49 -14.47 -7.75
N LEU A 665 2.08 -14.10 -8.90
CA LEU A 665 3.18 -13.15 -8.94
C LEU A 665 2.66 -11.84 -9.52
N ARG A 666 3.08 -10.72 -8.93
CA ARG A 666 2.88 -9.39 -9.52
C ARG A 666 4.09 -9.05 -10.39
N PRO A 667 3.93 -8.25 -11.46
CA PRO A 667 5.08 -7.74 -12.20
C PRO A 667 6.09 -7.08 -11.24
N GLY A 668 7.34 -7.57 -11.25
CA GLY A 668 8.42 -7.10 -10.40
C GLY A 668 8.53 -7.74 -9.00
N SER A 669 7.76 -8.77 -8.68
CA SER A 669 7.94 -9.55 -7.44
C SER A 669 9.03 -10.61 -7.60
N THR A 670 9.81 -10.86 -6.54
CA THR A 670 10.65 -12.06 -6.42
C THR A 670 9.79 -13.33 -6.40
N ALA A 671 10.36 -14.45 -6.89
CA ALA A 671 9.65 -15.71 -7.03
C ALA A 671 9.26 -16.29 -5.66
N VAL A 672 8.09 -16.96 -5.60
CA VAL A 672 7.71 -17.79 -4.45
C VAL A 672 8.43 -19.13 -4.58
N GLU A 673 9.05 -19.57 -3.49
CA GLU A 673 9.78 -20.84 -3.43
C GLU A 673 9.10 -21.79 -2.43
N PHE A 674 9.09 -23.09 -2.76
CA PHE A 674 8.50 -24.16 -1.97
C PHE A 674 9.52 -25.26 -1.70
N ARG A 675 9.58 -25.80 -0.47
CA ARG A 675 10.46 -26.94 -0.13
C ARG A 675 9.90 -27.77 1.04
N ASN A 676 10.52 -28.93 1.31
CA ASN A 676 10.23 -29.77 2.48
C ASN A 676 8.74 -30.10 2.66
N LEU A 677 8.11 -30.60 1.59
CA LEU A 677 6.72 -31.03 1.64
C LEU A 677 6.64 -32.42 2.27
N THR A 678 5.92 -32.55 3.38
CA THR A 678 5.61 -33.84 4.01
C THR A 678 4.09 -34.03 4.08
N ILE A 679 3.66 -35.28 3.95
CA ILE A 679 2.25 -35.70 4.08
C ILE A 679 2.22 -36.87 5.05
N GLU A 680 1.56 -36.67 6.20
CA GLU A 680 1.28 -37.70 7.18
C GLU A 680 -0.21 -38.04 7.11
N GLU A 681 -0.51 -39.28 6.75
CA GLU A 681 -1.87 -39.81 6.81
C GLU A 681 -2.02 -40.61 8.11
N PRO A 682 -3.19 -40.59 8.75
CA PRO A 682 -3.44 -41.44 9.90
C PRO A 682 -3.22 -42.89 9.47
N LYS A 683 -2.46 -43.65 10.28
CA LYS A 683 -2.31 -45.09 10.08
C LYS A 683 -3.71 -45.70 10.12
N GLN A 684 -4.09 -46.36 9.02
CA GLN A 684 -5.36 -47.07 8.91
C GLN A 684 -5.46 -48.21 9.92
#